data_AF-A0A953GDR3-F1
#
_entry.id   AF-A0A953GDR3-F1
#
_cell.length_a   1.000
_cell.length_b   1.000
_cell.length_c   1.000
_cell.angle_alpha   90.00
_cell.angle_beta   90.00
_cell.angle_gamma   90.00
#
_symmetry.space_group_name_H-M   'P 1'
#
loop_
_entity.id
_entity.type
_entity.pdbx_description
1 polymer ?
#
loop_
_entity_poly.entity_id
_entity_poly.type
_entity_poly.pdbx_seq_one_letter_code
_entity_poly.pdbx_strand_id
1 'polypeptide(L)'
;MPDRTIASSSRLQVLKETEINPVLISQDLKSVLQDHYDIILLNCEARHKNFANIRVTPLRIAGGKVMALQSMDILIENAPSISASNPGPDFKRNSELKEGQIYKISVSHRGLFKLDKNFFENKLKVNVAGIDPRNIRLLGNGGAMLPESNSAFRIDDLGENPVLFKGEDDGIFNDGDYMLFYADGPDSVNYDPVTKEMKSIKNIYSSKSYYFIKFDVRPGKRISKIGTILQTNYTTSSSVDYYHHEKDLSNLLDIDECNHGSGQKWYGEELSNTRELNLSQEVQLDNIDKSFPAVVSAEFASRATQTTQLIINIDNASKSMPLASSPFSCTSRFAANNYFRQNFAITSERPTVNISFPQTGINSDGWLDYINITFTKSLEYNNTPLFIFDPTATSFATTRYNIQLSSNLSDIICWRVTDILSISEIPVQKSVLSASFADESTSYQRYILFQPEGITESPEFESAVENQNIHELDNVDLVIVYHTSLKREAERLLKHRTNFSGLTGVAVDMAQIANEFGSGSKDPSALRDFARMLYSRNTKFKYLLLFGSASFDYRHLLNNAKDYDLVPSYQTAESLDPILAYPSDDFFGLLDPQEGENLSGMLDIEIGRLLARDLEEAGTIVDKIIRYDTDPKVESDWKLNMLFLGDDEDGNTHMSGVDDLANYNSSDAPWLNQHKVYLDAYEQISTPGGERYPDVNRAITEEVYRGAFVMTYLGHGGPTGLAQERVLQENDIKTWDNQYKSPLLITATCSFTPFDDPRILSAGELTQDQTNGTIALFSTVRAVYASENYALSLATFEKLFKKDANGYPTLGDILLSAKNEVLGANSRKYFLFGDPSQKLAYPKFEAEVTSLNGAPLNNTDTIRALEKVTLKGIVKNAAGSVHSDFNGLIFVTVYDKPVNLKTRGNNGGVQFSYQLQKNILFKGVSDVTKGEWSIEFYVPKDINYTVGKGKISLYATNLKDEDAAGYSDKFYVGGYSKNGIKDDKPPVVKLYMNDIHFVNGGITNENPKIYAELSDDFGINITGNSIGHDLVAVLDKNEQNPLLLNSFFNAKANDYSEGTVSFPLKSLAPGKHYLHLSAWDISNNQGSADIEFQVLSSDDVFIEKVFNYPNPFNTRTRFQFETNYINLPLDITIQIQSISGKVVKTIQQRITPGGFRIDDIEWDGRDDLGNLLANGVYLYRVGLYSSTKEIILSQKSTYQKLVILR
;
A
#
# COMPACT_ATOMS: atom_id res chain seq x y z
N MET A 1 2.76 -13.40 -29.27
CA MET A 1 1.64 -12.67 -29.90
C MET A 1 2.21 -11.90 -31.08
N PRO A 2 1.55 -11.84 -32.25
CA PRO A 2 2.03 -11.03 -33.35
C PRO A 2 1.72 -9.55 -33.08
N ASP A 3 2.75 -8.73 -33.27
CA ASP A 3 2.80 -7.28 -33.15
C ASP A 3 1.55 -6.55 -33.68
N ARG A 4 0.98 -5.70 -32.84
CA ARG A 4 0.29 -4.49 -33.27
C ARG A 4 1.03 -3.28 -32.68
N THR A 5 2.21 -3.02 -33.21
CA THR A 5 2.94 -1.77 -33.00
C THR A 5 2.40 -0.69 -33.94
N ILE A 6 1.99 0.44 -33.36
CA ILE A 6 1.68 1.68 -34.06
C ILE A 6 2.98 2.18 -34.69
N ALA A 7 3.01 2.26 -36.02
CA ALA A 7 4.24 2.49 -36.80
C ALA A 7 4.77 3.93 -36.68
N SER A 8 5.62 4.17 -35.69
CA SER A 8 6.73 5.12 -35.78
C SER A 8 8.02 4.32 -35.98
N SER A 9 8.80 4.60 -37.03
CA SER A 9 10.10 3.95 -37.22
C SER A 9 11.21 4.76 -36.58
N SER A 10 11.92 4.18 -35.61
CA SER A 10 13.23 4.68 -35.18
C SER A 10 14.34 4.06 -36.01
N ARG A 11 15.30 4.87 -36.47
CA ARG A 11 16.54 4.37 -37.08
C ARG A 11 17.71 4.74 -36.18
N LEU A 12 18.51 3.75 -35.79
CA LEU A 12 19.74 3.94 -35.05
C LEU A 12 20.91 3.97 -36.01
N GLN A 13 21.75 5.00 -35.88
CA GLN A 13 23.04 5.09 -36.53
C GLN A 13 24.14 4.94 -35.49
N VAL A 14 24.91 3.85 -35.56
CA VAL A 14 26.06 3.63 -34.68
C VAL A 14 27.16 4.61 -35.08
N LEU A 15 27.58 5.46 -34.14
CA LEU A 15 28.71 6.37 -34.34
C LEU A 15 30.02 5.73 -33.90
N LYS A 16 29.98 4.98 -32.80
CA LYS A 16 31.14 4.28 -32.24
C LYS A 16 30.70 3.03 -31.50
N GLU A 17 31.46 1.96 -31.69
CA GLU A 17 31.36 0.72 -30.92
C GLU A 17 32.76 0.20 -30.59
N THR A 18 32.87 -0.71 -29.63
CA THR A 18 34.15 -1.29 -29.21
C THR A 18 33.98 -2.77 -28.88
N GLU A 19 34.95 -3.59 -29.28
CA GLU A 19 34.97 -5.01 -28.93
C GLU A 19 35.25 -5.17 -27.43
N ILE A 20 34.46 -6.00 -26.77
CA ILE A 20 34.60 -6.34 -25.35
C ILE A 20 34.99 -7.80 -25.21
N ASN A 21 35.84 -8.08 -24.21
CA ASN A 21 36.34 -9.42 -23.98
C ASN A 21 35.17 -10.38 -23.68
N PRO A 22 34.95 -11.43 -24.50
CA PRO A 22 33.83 -12.33 -24.32
C PRO A 22 33.87 -13.11 -22.99
N VAL A 23 35.02 -13.19 -22.31
CA VAL A 23 35.13 -13.83 -20.99
C VAL A 23 34.40 -13.03 -19.90
N LEU A 24 34.19 -11.73 -20.11
CA LEU A 24 33.48 -10.85 -19.18
C LEU A 24 31.95 -10.96 -19.28
N ILE A 25 31.43 -11.83 -20.14
CA ILE A 25 30.01 -11.91 -20.47
C ILE A 25 29.52 -13.35 -20.30
N SER A 26 28.47 -13.54 -19.51
CA SER A 26 27.88 -14.85 -19.25
C SER A 26 27.41 -15.53 -20.55
N GLN A 27 27.42 -16.87 -20.55
CA GLN A 27 26.96 -17.64 -21.71
C GLN A 27 25.49 -17.38 -22.03
N ASP A 28 24.67 -17.21 -20.99
CA ASP A 28 23.23 -16.94 -21.13
C ASP A 28 23.01 -15.60 -21.83
N LEU A 29 23.76 -14.55 -21.47
CA LEU A 29 23.65 -13.25 -22.15
C LEU A 29 24.03 -13.37 -23.63
N LYS A 30 25.09 -14.12 -23.96
CA LYS A 30 25.48 -14.34 -25.36
C LYS A 30 24.39 -15.04 -26.18
N SER A 31 23.56 -15.88 -25.55
CA SER A 31 22.50 -16.62 -26.24
C SER A 31 21.33 -15.73 -26.69
N VAL A 32 21.18 -14.55 -26.08
CA VAL A 32 20.09 -13.60 -26.37
C VAL A 32 20.54 -12.38 -27.17
N LEU A 33 21.85 -12.14 -27.33
CA LEU A 33 22.37 -11.03 -28.13
C LEU A 33 22.18 -11.30 -29.63
N GLN A 34 21.68 -10.29 -30.34
CA GLN A 34 21.49 -10.35 -31.79
C GLN A 34 22.70 -9.76 -32.54
N ASP A 35 22.73 -9.88 -33.87
CA ASP A 35 23.79 -9.32 -34.71
C ASP A 35 23.68 -7.81 -34.96
N HIS A 36 22.58 -7.22 -34.51
CA HIS A 36 22.27 -5.80 -34.48
C HIS A 36 21.99 -5.33 -33.05
N TYR A 37 22.03 -4.02 -32.83
CA TYR A 37 21.57 -3.44 -31.57
C TYR A 37 20.05 -3.49 -31.55
N ASP A 38 19.51 -4.14 -30.53
CA ASP A 38 18.08 -4.21 -30.30
C ASP A 38 17.56 -2.86 -29.80
N ILE A 39 16.49 -2.37 -30.41
CA ILE A 39 15.89 -1.06 -30.14
C ILE A 39 14.39 -1.25 -29.96
N ILE A 40 13.91 -0.89 -28.78
CA ILE A 40 12.49 -0.90 -28.47
C ILE A 40 12.05 0.55 -28.37
N LEU A 41 11.06 0.93 -29.18
CA LEU A 41 10.39 2.23 -29.14
C LEU A 41 8.95 2.02 -28.68
N LEU A 42 8.60 2.67 -27.57
CA LEU A 42 7.23 2.74 -27.06
C LEU A 42 6.76 4.19 -27.16
N ASN A 43 5.67 4.40 -27.89
CA ASN A 43 4.96 5.69 -27.87
C ASN A 43 3.97 5.65 -26.72
N CYS A 44 4.05 6.65 -25.85
CA CYS A 44 3.16 6.81 -24.71
C CYS A 44 2.56 8.20 -24.74
N GLU A 45 1.36 8.33 -24.20
CA GLU A 45 0.79 9.62 -23.81
C GLU A 45 0.81 9.67 -22.28
N ALA A 46 1.07 10.85 -21.72
CA ALA A 46 0.88 11.09 -20.29
C ALA A 46 0.61 12.59 -20.10
N ARG A 47 -0.42 12.95 -19.34
CA ARG A 47 -0.77 14.37 -19.10
C ARG A 47 -0.96 15.17 -20.39
N HIS A 48 -1.60 14.55 -21.39
CA HIS A 48 -1.81 15.09 -22.74
C HIS A 48 -0.52 15.49 -23.47
N LYS A 49 0.59 14.83 -23.14
CA LYS A 49 1.88 14.98 -23.83
C LYS A 49 2.30 13.64 -24.41
N ASN A 50 2.77 13.67 -25.64
CA ASN A 50 3.32 12.49 -26.31
C ASN A 50 4.79 12.31 -25.93
N PHE A 51 5.14 11.08 -25.55
CA PHE A 51 6.49 10.65 -25.23
C PHE A 51 6.92 9.49 -26.13
N ALA A 52 8.22 9.45 -26.42
CA ALA A 52 8.87 8.32 -27.05
C ALA A 52 9.86 7.73 -26.04
N ASN A 53 9.54 6.56 -25.48
CA ASN A 53 10.45 5.81 -24.62
C ASN A 53 11.29 4.88 -25.51
N ILE A 54 12.59 5.12 -25.57
CA ILE A 54 13.52 4.37 -26.40
C ILE A 54 14.47 3.60 -25.50
N ARG A 55 14.46 2.27 -25.64
CA ARG A 55 15.42 1.39 -24.98
C ARG A 55 16.34 0.78 -26.02
N VAL A 56 17.62 0.75 -25.71
CA VAL A 56 18.64 0.16 -26.58
C VAL A 56 19.43 -0.85 -25.78
N THR A 57 19.51 -2.07 -26.26
CA THR A 57 20.45 -3.07 -25.72
C THR A 57 21.83 -2.71 -26.25
N PRO A 58 22.78 -2.23 -25.41
CA PRO A 58 24.04 -1.65 -25.88
C PRO A 58 25.07 -2.71 -26.29
N LEU A 59 24.63 -3.96 -26.48
CA LEU A 59 25.46 -5.11 -26.79
C LEU A 59 24.90 -5.82 -28.03
N ARG A 60 25.79 -6.27 -28.91
CA ARG A 60 25.45 -7.13 -30.06
C ARG A 60 26.59 -8.09 -30.39
N ILE A 61 26.32 -9.11 -31.19
CA ILE A 61 27.31 -10.06 -31.70
C ILE A 61 27.62 -9.76 -33.16
N ALA A 62 28.81 -9.23 -33.47
CA ALA A 62 29.25 -8.98 -34.84
C ALA A 62 30.44 -9.86 -35.18
N GLY A 63 30.31 -10.74 -36.19
CA GLY A 63 31.41 -11.59 -36.64
C GLY A 63 31.99 -12.52 -35.56
N GLY A 64 31.16 -13.00 -34.64
CA GLY A 64 31.57 -13.86 -33.52
C GLY A 64 32.21 -13.13 -32.34
N LYS A 65 32.25 -11.80 -32.37
CA LYS A 65 32.75 -10.93 -31.31
C LYS A 65 31.60 -10.17 -30.66
N VAL A 66 31.72 -9.88 -29.37
CA VAL A 66 30.74 -9.03 -28.68
C VAL A 66 31.16 -7.57 -28.80
N MET A 67 30.25 -6.73 -29.29
CA MET A 67 30.47 -5.30 -29.53
C MET A 67 29.63 -4.48 -28.55
N ALA A 68 30.26 -3.58 -27.81
CA ALA A 68 29.60 -2.58 -26.97
C ALA A 68 29.36 -1.29 -27.76
N LEU A 69 28.13 -0.80 -27.73
CA LEU A 69 27.77 0.52 -28.24
C LEU A 69 28.41 1.60 -27.36
N GLN A 70 29.13 2.55 -27.95
CA GLN A 70 29.78 3.65 -27.24
C GLN A 70 29.07 4.98 -27.48
N SER A 71 28.56 5.19 -28.69
CA SER A 71 27.78 6.36 -29.05
C SER A 71 26.92 6.06 -30.28
N MET A 72 25.73 6.66 -30.32
CA MET A 72 24.76 6.50 -31.41
C MET A 72 24.04 7.83 -31.67
N ASP A 73 23.52 7.97 -32.88
CA ASP A 73 22.42 8.88 -33.19
C ASP A 73 21.13 8.08 -33.35
N ILE A 74 20.03 8.57 -32.79
CA ILE A 74 18.70 8.00 -33.00
C ILE A 74 17.86 9.03 -33.77
N LEU A 75 17.41 8.62 -34.96
CA LEU A 75 16.42 9.35 -35.73
C LEU A 75 15.02 8.83 -35.41
N ILE A 76 14.14 9.72 -34.96
CA ILE A 76 12.73 9.42 -34.69
C ILE A 76 11.90 10.07 -35.80
N GLU A 77 11.25 9.26 -36.63
CA GLU A 77 10.32 9.74 -37.66
C GLU A 77 8.88 9.68 -37.15
N ASN A 78 8.27 10.84 -36.92
CA ASN A 78 6.87 10.94 -36.52
C ASN A 78 5.97 10.66 -37.73
N ALA A 79 5.36 9.48 -37.79
CA ALA A 79 4.23 9.26 -38.69
C ALA A 79 2.98 9.93 -38.09
N PRO A 80 2.18 10.67 -38.87
CA PRO A 80 0.89 11.16 -38.38
C PRO A 80 0.01 9.96 -38.02
N SER A 81 -0.40 9.86 -36.76
CA SER A 81 -1.33 8.83 -36.31
C SER A 81 -2.68 9.05 -36.99
N ILE A 82 -3.06 8.15 -37.89
CA ILE A 82 -4.45 8.03 -38.34
C ILE A 82 -5.12 7.11 -37.32
N SER A 83 -5.59 7.67 -36.22
CA SER A 83 -6.52 6.98 -35.34
C SER A 83 -7.65 7.94 -35.06
N ALA A 84 -8.82 7.65 -35.62
CA ALA A 84 -10.06 8.21 -35.12
C ALA A 84 -10.17 7.75 -33.66
N SER A 85 -9.73 8.57 -32.72
CA SER A 85 -9.91 8.32 -31.30
C SER A 85 -11.41 8.25 -31.05
N ASN A 86 -11.93 7.08 -30.73
CA ASN A 86 -13.22 6.99 -30.08
C ASN A 86 -12.96 7.54 -28.65
N PRO A 87 -13.49 8.72 -28.28
CA PRO A 87 -13.01 9.47 -27.11
C PRO A 87 -13.35 8.84 -25.74
N GLY A 88 -13.71 7.56 -25.68
CA GLY A 88 -14.35 6.95 -24.51
C GLY A 88 -15.80 7.41 -24.36
N PRO A 89 -16.48 7.06 -23.25
CA PRO A 89 -17.83 7.52 -22.97
C PRO A 89 -17.88 9.05 -22.79
N ASP A 90 -18.95 9.68 -23.27
CA ASP A 90 -19.24 11.09 -22.97
C ASP A 90 -19.72 11.19 -21.51
N PHE A 91 -18.82 11.57 -20.61
CA PHE A 91 -19.08 11.60 -19.17
C PHE A 91 -20.22 12.58 -18.82
N LYS A 92 -21.37 12.05 -18.41
CA LYS A 92 -22.55 12.80 -17.97
C LYS A 92 -22.20 13.78 -16.84
N ARG A 93 -22.87 14.93 -16.85
CA ARG A 93 -22.73 15.97 -15.80
C ARG A 93 -23.61 15.75 -14.58
N ASN A 94 -24.65 14.92 -14.67
CA ASN A 94 -25.54 14.61 -13.56
C ASN A 94 -25.85 13.12 -13.56
N SER A 95 -25.76 12.49 -12.39
CA SER A 95 -26.21 11.13 -12.18
C SER A 95 -27.74 11.04 -12.18
N GLU A 96 -28.26 9.91 -12.66
CA GLU A 96 -29.65 9.50 -12.43
C GLU A 96 -30.00 9.35 -10.94
N LEU A 97 -29.00 9.25 -10.06
CA LEU A 97 -29.14 9.12 -8.60
C LEU A 97 -29.14 10.46 -7.83
N LYS A 98 -29.07 11.60 -8.54
CA LYS A 98 -28.98 12.94 -7.93
C LYS A 98 -30.15 13.31 -7.02
N GLU A 99 -31.34 12.81 -7.31
CA GLU A 99 -32.57 13.15 -6.60
C GLU A 99 -33.61 12.03 -6.71
N GLY A 100 -34.56 12.00 -5.78
CA GLY A 100 -35.67 11.04 -5.73
C GLY A 100 -35.64 10.15 -4.49
N GLN A 101 -36.58 9.21 -4.41
CA GLN A 101 -36.51 8.09 -3.47
C GLN A 101 -35.98 6.87 -4.20
N ILE A 102 -34.83 6.36 -3.74
CA ILE A 102 -34.02 5.39 -4.49
C ILE A 102 -33.74 4.16 -3.62
N TYR A 103 -33.96 2.98 -4.18
CA TYR A 103 -33.75 1.69 -3.52
C TYR A 103 -32.90 0.78 -4.41
N LYS A 104 -31.80 0.26 -3.86
CA LYS A 104 -30.93 -0.71 -4.53
C LYS A 104 -31.50 -2.11 -4.33
N ILE A 105 -31.60 -2.85 -5.42
CA ILE A 105 -32.02 -4.25 -5.47
C ILE A 105 -30.96 -5.07 -6.22
N SER A 106 -30.98 -6.39 -6.07
CA SER A 106 -30.07 -7.27 -6.78
C SER A 106 -30.72 -8.56 -7.29
N VAL A 107 -30.04 -9.18 -8.25
CA VAL A 107 -30.36 -10.50 -8.81
C VAL A 107 -29.08 -11.32 -8.95
N SER A 108 -29.15 -12.64 -8.82
CA SER A 108 -27.99 -13.54 -8.85
C SER A 108 -27.86 -14.35 -10.14
N HIS A 109 -28.84 -14.30 -11.03
CA HIS A 109 -28.82 -15.04 -12.30
C HIS A 109 -29.67 -14.37 -13.37
N ARG A 110 -29.50 -14.83 -14.62
CA ARG A 110 -30.33 -14.45 -15.75
C ARG A 110 -31.78 -14.89 -15.54
N GLY A 111 -32.75 -14.01 -15.81
CA GLY A 111 -34.16 -14.37 -15.62
C GLY A 111 -35.15 -13.23 -15.74
N LEU A 112 -36.40 -13.55 -15.39
CA LEU A 112 -37.51 -12.60 -15.28
C LEU A 112 -37.89 -12.47 -13.82
N PHE A 113 -37.98 -11.24 -13.34
CA PHE A 113 -38.18 -10.94 -11.93
C PHE A 113 -39.44 -10.10 -11.74
N LYS A 114 -40.20 -10.45 -10.70
CA LYS A 114 -41.49 -9.86 -10.33
C LYS A 114 -41.36 -9.03 -9.07
N LEU A 115 -41.87 -7.81 -9.13
CA LEU A 115 -42.06 -6.93 -7.98
C LEU A 115 -43.55 -6.64 -7.83
N ASP A 116 -44.18 -7.30 -6.87
CA ASP A 116 -45.57 -7.06 -6.51
C ASP A 116 -45.69 -6.04 -5.38
N LYS A 117 -46.92 -5.65 -5.04
CA LYS A 117 -47.19 -4.74 -3.93
C LYS A 117 -46.52 -5.15 -2.61
N ASN A 118 -46.49 -6.45 -2.32
CA ASN A 118 -45.84 -6.98 -1.11
C ASN A 118 -44.32 -6.74 -1.12
N PHE A 119 -43.65 -6.82 -2.26
CA PHE A 119 -42.25 -6.42 -2.38
C PHE A 119 -42.07 -4.94 -2.00
N PHE A 120 -42.85 -4.03 -2.58
CA PHE A 120 -42.73 -2.59 -2.29
C PHE A 120 -43.04 -2.24 -0.82
N GLU A 121 -44.15 -2.74 -0.27
CA GLU A 121 -44.57 -2.40 1.10
C GLU A 121 -43.73 -3.12 2.17
N ASN A 122 -43.45 -4.41 1.99
CA ASN A 122 -42.84 -5.22 3.05
C ASN A 122 -41.34 -5.39 2.90
N LYS A 123 -40.76 -5.34 1.69
CA LYS A 123 -39.30 -5.39 1.49
C LYS A 123 -38.70 -3.99 1.46
N LEU A 124 -39.18 -3.11 0.58
CA LEU A 124 -38.64 -1.74 0.47
C LEU A 124 -39.11 -0.79 1.58
N LYS A 125 -40.17 -1.17 2.31
CA LYS A 125 -40.82 -0.32 3.33
C LYS A 125 -41.39 0.98 2.75
N VAL A 126 -41.85 0.93 1.50
CA VAL A 126 -42.48 2.06 0.80
C VAL A 126 -43.99 1.96 0.93
N ASN A 127 -44.64 3.03 1.37
CA ASN A 127 -46.10 3.12 1.30
C ASN A 127 -46.52 3.43 -0.14
N VAL A 128 -47.04 2.43 -0.84
CA VAL A 128 -47.51 2.61 -2.23
C VAL A 128 -48.86 3.32 -2.32
N ALA A 129 -49.54 3.59 -1.19
CA ALA A 129 -50.77 4.36 -1.19
C ALA A 129 -50.51 5.81 -1.65
N GLY A 130 -51.01 6.14 -2.85
CA GLY A 130 -50.80 7.45 -3.48
C GLY A 130 -49.61 7.52 -4.44
N ILE A 131 -48.89 6.41 -4.65
CA ILE A 131 -47.88 6.29 -5.70
C ILE A 131 -48.56 5.82 -6.99
N ASP A 132 -48.40 6.58 -8.06
CA ASP A 132 -48.79 6.16 -9.40
C ASP A 132 -47.76 5.14 -9.93
N PRO A 133 -48.14 3.88 -10.21
CA PRO A 133 -47.21 2.85 -10.69
C PRO A 133 -46.50 3.25 -11.99
N ARG A 134 -47.09 4.15 -12.79
CA ARG A 134 -46.49 4.68 -14.02
C ARG A 134 -45.19 5.44 -13.76
N ASN A 135 -45.01 5.99 -12.57
CA ASN A 135 -43.86 6.80 -12.17
C ASN A 135 -42.75 6.01 -11.47
N ILE A 136 -42.84 4.68 -11.48
CA ILE A 136 -41.78 3.78 -11.00
C ILE A 136 -40.81 3.48 -12.14
N ARG A 137 -39.54 3.78 -11.91
CA ARG A 137 -38.43 3.61 -12.86
C ARG A 137 -37.47 2.53 -12.35
N LEU A 138 -36.87 1.80 -13.28
CA LEU A 138 -35.83 0.81 -13.01
C LEU A 138 -34.55 1.22 -13.73
N LEU A 139 -33.46 1.40 -12.98
CA LEU A 139 -32.17 1.87 -13.48
C LEU A 139 -31.11 0.78 -13.26
N GLY A 140 -30.17 0.63 -14.19
CA GLY A 140 -29.08 -0.36 -14.09
C GLY A 140 -28.51 -0.73 -15.45
N ASN A 141 -27.28 -1.23 -15.48
CA ASN A 141 -26.56 -1.58 -16.71
C ASN A 141 -26.36 -3.09 -16.88
N GLY A 142 -27.08 -3.90 -16.09
CA GLY A 142 -26.82 -5.34 -15.99
C GLY A 142 -25.85 -5.65 -14.87
N GLY A 143 -25.14 -6.77 -14.97
CA GLY A 143 -24.11 -7.14 -14.00
C GLY A 143 -22.81 -7.65 -14.59
N ALA A 144 -22.62 -7.56 -15.91
CA ALA A 144 -21.36 -7.94 -16.53
C ALA A 144 -20.22 -7.04 -16.04
N MET A 145 -18.99 -7.58 -16.00
CA MET A 145 -17.79 -6.82 -15.66
C MET A 145 -17.58 -5.67 -16.64
N LEU A 146 -17.13 -4.54 -16.12
CA LEU A 146 -16.77 -3.40 -16.94
C LEU A 146 -15.48 -3.69 -17.72
N PRO A 147 -15.32 -3.16 -18.94
CA PRO A 147 -14.12 -3.42 -19.72
C PRO A 147 -12.89 -2.70 -19.14
N GLU A 148 -11.80 -3.43 -19.04
CA GLU A 148 -10.50 -2.94 -18.60
C GLU A 148 -9.80 -2.05 -19.64
N SER A 149 -10.10 -2.16 -20.94
CA SER A 149 -9.53 -1.23 -21.93
C SER A 149 -10.25 0.11 -21.86
N ASN A 150 -9.53 1.25 -21.82
CA ASN A 150 -10.11 2.59 -21.74
C ASN A 150 -10.95 3.01 -22.97
N SER A 151 -10.66 2.45 -24.14
CA SER A 151 -11.36 2.75 -25.40
C SER A 151 -12.64 1.94 -25.62
N ALA A 152 -12.85 0.86 -24.84
CA ALA A 152 -14.03 0.02 -24.98
C ALA A 152 -15.31 0.79 -24.62
N PHE A 153 -16.41 0.47 -25.29
CA PHE A 153 -17.71 1.07 -24.97
C PHE A 153 -18.19 0.60 -23.59
N ARG A 154 -18.78 1.52 -22.84
CA ARG A 154 -19.53 1.27 -21.60
C ARG A 154 -20.58 2.35 -21.41
N ILE A 155 -21.56 2.07 -20.57
CA ILE A 155 -22.55 3.06 -20.15
C ILE A 155 -21.94 3.82 -18.96
N ASP A 156 -21.92 5.15 -19.05
CA ASP A 156 -21.22 6.03 -18.11
C ASP A 156 -21.84 6.12 -16.70
N ASP A 157 -23.17 6.13 -16.65
CA ASP A 157 -24.00 6.22 -15.44
C ASP A 157 -25.05 5.09 -15.51
N LEU A 158 -26.22 5.21 -14.89
CA LEU A 158 -27.27 4.19 -15.01
C LEU A 158 -28.16 4.37 -16.27
N GLY A 159 -28.37 3.27 -16.99
CA GLY A 159 -29.38 3.15 -18.04
C GLY A 159 -30.77 2.84 -17.47
N GLU A 160 -31.83 3.38 -18.08
CA GLU A 160 -33.21 3.04 -17.69
C GLU A 160 -33.71 1.80 -18.44
N ASN A 161 -34.09 0.79 -17.66
CA ASN A 161 -34.53 -0.52 -18.13
C ASN A 161 -36.05 -0.47 -18.41
N PRO A 162 -36.50 -0.93 -19.58
CA PRO A 162 -37.92 -1.06 -19.88
C PRO A 162 -38.56 -2.17 -19.04
N VAL A 163 -39.71 -1.89 -18.43
CA VAL A 163 -40.47 -2.85 -17.63
C VAL A 163 -41.85 -3.13 -18.23
N LEU A 164 -42.45 -4.25 -17.88
CA LEU A 164 -43.88 -4.51 -18.07
C LEU A 164 -44.58 -4.31 -16.73
N PHE A 165 -45.52 -3.37 -16.67
CA PHE A 165 -46.40 -3.21 -15.52
C PHE A 165 -47.77 -3.80 -15.87
N LYS A 166 -48.29 -4.71 -15.04
CA LYS A 166 -49.66 -5.23 -15.16
C LYS A 166 -50.52 -4.52 -14.13
N GLY A 167 -51.64 -3.93 -14.59
CA GLY A 167 -52.61 -3.24 -13.73
C GLY A 167 -52.45 -1.73 -13.58
N GLU A 168 -51.49 -1.08 -14.27
CA GLU A 168 -51.18 0.35 -14.08
C GLU A 168 -52.17 1.36 -14.73
N ASP A 169 -53.21 0.89 -15.43
CA ASP A 169 -54.08 1.72 -16.27
C ASP A 169 -54.88 2.78 -15.49
N ASP A 170 -55.27 2.47 -14.24
CA ASP A 170 -56.06 3.35 -13.37
C ASP A 170 -55.18 4.33 -12.56
N GLY A 171 -53.86 4.19 -12.61
CA GLY A 171 -52.90 5.00 -11.85
C GLY A 171 -52.90 4.74 -10.35
N ILE A 172 -53.50 3.66 -9.87
CA ILE A 172 -53.56 3.26 -8.45
C ILE A 172 -52.84 1.93 -8.30
N PHE A 173 -51.90 1.81 -7.36
CA PHE A 173 -51.22 0.54 -7.10
C PHE A 173 -52.11 -0.41 -6.27
N ASN A 174 -52.82 -1.30 -6.95
CA ASN A 174 -53.73 -2.30 -6.37
C ASN A 174 -53.01 -3.61 -5.97
N ASP A 175 -53.70 -4.50 -5.24
CA ASP A 175 -53.14 -5.78 -4.77
C ASP A 175 -52.79 -6.77 -5.91
N GLY A 176 -53.41 -6.60 -7.08
CA GLY A 176 -53.15 -7.42 -8.28
C GLY A 176 -52.03 -6.88 -9.17
N ASP A 177 -51.50 -5.70 -8.89
CA ASP A 177 -50.56 -5.01 -9.77
C ASP A 177 -49.13 -5.48 -9.49
N TYR A 178 -48.33 -5.57 -10.55
CA TYR A 178 -46.93 -5.95 -10.43
C TYR A 178 -46.10 -5.46 -11.62
N MET A 179 -44.82 -5.28 -11.35
CA MET A 179 -43.79 -4.99 -12.33
C MET A 179 -43.03 -6.27 -12.69
N LEU A 180 -42.78 -6.50 -13.97
CA LEU A 180 -41.86 -7.50 -14.49
C LEU A 180 -40.70 -6.83 -15.21
N PHE A 181 -39.49 -7.32 -14.97
CA PHE A 181 -38.31 -6.92 -15.72
C PHE A 181 -37.42 -8.13 -16.02
N TYR A 182 -36.56 -7.96 -17.02
CA TYR A 182 -35.55 -8.94 -17.41
C TYR A 182 -34.17 -8.50 -16.92
N ALA A 183 -33.36 -9.46 -16.49
CA ALA A 183 -31.96 -9.23 -16.14
C ALA A 183 -31.07 -10.37 -16.65
N ASP A 184 -29.85 -10.04 -17.06
CA ASP A 184 -28.85 -11.02 -17.53
C ASP A 184 -28.12 -11.77 -16.40
N GLY A 185 -28.16 -11.26 -15.16
CA GLY A 185 -27.32 -11.76 -14.08
C GLY A 185 -25.88 -11.23 -14.14
N PRO A 186 -25.02 -11.60 -13.17
CA PRO A 186 -23.66 -11.08 -13.06
C PRO A 186 -22.74 -11.63 -14.15
N ASP A 187 -22.95 -12.88 -14.55
CA ASP A 187 -22.12 -13.54 -15.57
C ASP A 187 -22.59 -13.19 -16.99
N SER A 188 -21.65 -13.09 -17.93
CA SER A 188 -21.98 -12.79 -19.33
C SER A 188 -21.81 -14.02 -20.20
N VAL A 189 -22.65 -14.17 -21.24
CA VAL A 189 -22.57 -15.29 -22.19
C VAL A 189 -22.58 -14.82 -23.62
N ASN A 190 -21.51 -15.09 -24.35
CA ASN A 190 -21.27 -14.61 -25.70
C ASN A 190 -21.10 -15.76 -26.69
N TYR A 191 -21.73 -15.64 -27.86
CA TYR A 191 -21.55 -16.63 -28.94
C TYR A 191 -20.29 -16.32 -29.75
N ASP A 192 -19.37 -17.27 -29.84
CA ASP A 192 -18.21 -17.20 -30.72
C ASP A 192 -18.55 -17.85 -32.07
N PRO A 193 -18.65 -17.10 -33.18
CA PRO A 193 -19.02 -17.67 -34.47
C PRO A 193 -17.91 -18.54 -35.11
N VAL A 194 -16.65 -18.38 -34.67
CA VAL A 194 -15.51 -19.15 -35.16
C VAL A 194 -15.50 -20.52 -34.50
N THR A 195 -15.61 -20.55 -33.17
CA THR A 195 -15.62 -21.82 -32.42
C THR A 195 -17.02 -22.41 -32.26
N LYS A 196 -18.08 -21.69 -32.63
CA LYS A 196 -19.49 -22.10 -32.47
C LYS A 196 -19.84 -22.45 -31.02
N GLU A 197 -19.25 -21.76 -30.06
CA GLU A 197 -19.45 -21.96 -28.62
C GLU A 197 -20.24 -20.81 -28.02
N MET A 198 -21.10 -21.12 -27.05
CA MET A 198 -21.58 -20.15 -26.08
C MET A 198 -20.53 -20.05 -24.97
N LYS A 199 -19.75 -18.98 -24.94
CA LYS A 199 -18.70 -18.73 -23.95
C LYS A 199 -19.28 -17.97 -22.77
N SER A 200 -19.30 -18.61 -21.61
CA SER A 200 -19.61 -17.96 -20.33
C SER A 200 -18.36 -17.28 -19.79
N ILE A 201 -18.53 -16.07 -19.28
CA ILE A 201 -17.50 -15.30 -18.59
C ILE A 201 -18.07 -14.97 -17.21
N LYS A 202 -17.50 -15.59 -16.19
CA LYS A 202 -17.89 -15.40 -14.80
C LYS A 202 -17.44 -14.04 -14.27
N ASN A 203 -18.29 -13.38 -13.50
CA ASN A 203 -17.92 -12.12 -12.88
C ASN A 203 -17.05 -12.36 -11.64
N ILE A 204 -15.83 -11.82 -11.66
CA ILE A 204 -14.85 -12.00 -10.59
C ILE A 204 -15.05 -11.03 -9.42
N TYR A 205 -15.74 -9.90 -9.66
CA TYR A 205 -15.94 -8.82 -8.68
C TYR A 205 -17.26 -8.93 -7.92
N SER A 206 -18.28 -9.57 -8.49
CA SER A 206 -19.58 -9.71 -7.84
C SER A 206 -20.32 -10.98 -8.27
N SER A 207 -21.04 -11.59 -7.33
CA SER A 207 -22.01 -12.66 -7.57
C SER A 207 -23.44 -12.14 -7.80
N LYS A 208 -23.61 -10.82 -7.93
CA LYS A 208 -24.89 -10.13 -8.05
C LYS A 208 -24.84 -9.06 -9.14
N SER A 209 -25.95 -8.87 -9.85
CA SER A 209 -26.20 -7.65 -10.63
C SER A 209 -27.10 -6.73 -9.82
N TYR A 210 -26.79 -5.44 -9.81
CA TYR A 210 -27.58 -4.48 -9.06
C TYR A 210 -28.40 -3.57 -9.98
N TYR A 211 -29.59 -3.23 -9.52
CA TYR A 211 -30.51 -2.29 -10.15
C TYR A 211 -31.06 -1.34 -9.10
N PHE A 212 -31.59 -0.21 -9.53
CA PHE A 212 -32.12 0.84 -8.66
C PHE A 212 -33.56 1.14 -9.05
N ILE A 213 -34.45 1.03 -8.07
CA ILE A 213 -35.84 1.48 -8.19
C ILE A 213 -35.87 2.94 -7.79
N LYS A 214 -36.38 3.79 -8.68
CA LYS A 214 -36.54 5.21 -8.44
C LYS A 214 -38.01 5.60 -8.56
N PHE A 215 -38.54 6.23 -7.50
CA PHE A 215 -39.84 6.88 -7.53
C PHE A 215 -39.63 8.33 -7.98
N ASP A 216 -40.21 8.68 -9.12
CA ASP A 216 -39.96 9.93 -9.82
C ASP A 216 -41.30 10.66 -10.13
N VAL A 217 -41.24 11.86 -10.71
CA VAL A 217 -42.42 12.56 -11.25
C VAL A 217 -42.66 12.25 -12.73
N ARG A 218 -41.64 11.73 -13.42
CA ARG A 218 -41.74 11.31 -14.81
C ARG A 218 -42.15 9.83 -14.93
N PRO A 219 -42.94 9.46 -15.96
CA PRO A 219 -43.24 8.06 -16.22
C PRO A 219 -41.98 7.25 -16.50
N GLY A 220 -41.93 6.02 -16.01
CA GLY A 220 -40.82 5.10 -16.27
C GLY A 220 -40.93 4.41 -17.62
N LYS A 221 -39.78 3.94 -18.13
CA LYS A 221 -39.69 3.27 -19.42
C LYS A 221 -40.50 1.96 -19.43
N ARG A 222 -41.34 1.79 -20.45
CA ARG A 222 -42.14 0.57 -20.66
C ARG A 222 -41.66 -0.19 -21.89
N ILE A 223 -41.84 -1.51 -21.88
CA ILE A 223 -41.52 -2.36 -23.04
C ILE A 223 -42.42 -1.99 -24.21
N SER A 224 -41.81 -1.62 -25.34
CA SER A 224 -42.53 -1.26 -26.56
C SER A 224 -42.95 -2.50 -27.34
N LYS A 225 -44.15 -2.48 -27.92
CA LYS A 225 -44.62 -3.52 -28.84
C LYS A 225 -44.21 -3.18 -30.27
N ILE A 226 -43.63 -4.14 -30.98
CA ILE A 226 -43.31 -3.96 -32.41
C ILE A 226 -44.41 -4.52 -33.32
N GLY A 227 -44.36 -4.16 -34.61
CA GLY A 227 -45.32 -4.63 -35.61
C GLY A 227 -45.19 -6.13 -35.93
N THR A 228 -46.26 -6.73 -36.43
CA THR A 228 -46.27 -8.14 -36.85
C THR A 228 -45.61 -8.31 -38.22
N ILE A 229 -44.68 -9.25 -38.32
CA ILE A 229 -44.09 -9.69 -39.60
C ILE A 229 -44.88 -10.89 -40.13
N LEU A 230 -45.44 -10.78 -41.34
CA LEU A 230 -46.27 -11.84 -41.94
C LEU A 230 -45.49 -12.78 -42.86
N GLN A 231 -44.48 -12.27 -43.57
CA GLN A 231 -43.64 -13.05 -44.49
C GLN A 231 -42.22 -13.16 -43.94
N THR A 232 -41.63 -14.35 -44.04
CA THR A 232 -40.29 -14.65 -43.50
C THR A 232 -39.43 -15.36 -44.53
N ASN A 233 -38.12 -15.09 -44.53
CA ASN A 233 -37.16 -15.73 -45.43
C ASN A 233 -36.67 -17.08 -44.91
N TYR A 234 -36.66 -17.25 -43.60
CA TYR A 234 -36.23 -18.46 -42.92
C TYR A 234 -37.25 -18.88 -41.86
N THR A 235 -37.32 -20.18 -41.58
CA THR A 235 -38.21 -20.72 -40.56
C THR A 235 -37.47 -21.82 -39.83
N THR A 236 -37.49 -21.76 -38.50
CA THR A 236 -36.77 -22.68 -37.63
C THR A 236 -37.68 -23.15 -36.49
N SER A 237 -37.41 -24.36 -36.02
CA SER A 237 -37.96 -24.90 -34.77
C SER A 237 -36.83 -25.27 -33.80
N SER A 238 -35.63 -24.70 -34.02
CA SER A 238 -34.42 -25.02 -33.27
C SER A 238 -33.76 -23.76 -32.72
N SER A 239 -32.98 -23.93 -31.66
CA SER A 239 -32.18 -22.89 -31.00
C SER A 239 -30.84 -23.48 -30.57
N VAL A 240 -29.83 -22.65 -30.39
CA VAL A 240 -28.62 -22.99 -29.65
C VAL A 240 -28.84 -22.66 -28.17
N ASP A 241 -28.33 -23.51 -27.30
CA ASP A 241 -28.31 -23.32 -25.85
C ASP A 241 -27.01 -23.89 -25.25
N TYR A 242 -26.83 -23.74 -23.94
CA TYR A 242 -25.63 -24.18 -23.26
C TYR A 242 -25.87 -24.62 -21.81
N TYR A 243 -25.00 -25.51 -21.34
CA TYR A 243 -24.82 -25.84 -19.93
C TYR A 243 -23.41 -25.40 -19.52
N HIS A 244 -23.29 -24.72 -18.38
CA HIS A 244 -22.01 -24.23 -17.85
C HIS A 244 -21.86 -24.63 -16.39
N HIS A 245 -20.71 -25.22 -16.05
CA HIS A 245 -20.30 -25.55 -14.68
C HIS A 245 -18.95 -24.91 -14.39
N GLU A 246 -18.91 -24.04 -13.40
CA GLU A 246 -17.72 -23.34 -12.94
C GLU A 246 -17.89 -22.98 -11.46
N LYS A 247 -16.97 -23.44 -10.60
CA LYS A 247 -16.95 -23.12 -9.18
C LYS A 247 -15.66 -22.41 -8.83
N ASP A 248 -15.73 -21.46 -7.89
CA ASP A 248 -14.56 -20.71 -7.44
C ASP A 248 -14.25 -21.16 -6.01
N LEU A 249 -13.39 -22.17 -5.89
CA LEU A 249 -13.08 -22.80 -4.60
C LEU A 249 -11.68 -22.45 -4.11
N SER A 250 -10.72 -22.26 -5.01
CA SER A 250 -9.32 -22.01 -4.66
C SER A 250 -8.62 -21.06 -5.64
N ASN A 251 -7.81 -20.15 -5.12
CA ASN A 251 -6.81 -19.43 -5.91
C ASN A 251 -5.50 -20.24 -5.84
N LEU A 252 -4.93 -20.61 -6.99
CA LEU A 252 -3.82 -21.58 -6.99
C LEU A 252 -2.49 -21.01 -6.49
N LEU A 253 -2.31 -19.69 -6.54
CA LEU A 253 -1.14 -19.04 -5.92
C LEU A 253 -1.33 -18.87 -4.40
N ASP A 254 -2.57 -18.87 -3.93
CA ASP A 254 -2.90 -18.79 -2.51
C ASP A 254 -2.57 -20.08 -1.73
N ILE A 255 -2.77 -21.23 -2.36
CA ILE A 255 -2.49 -22.53 -1.77
C ILE A 255 -1.02 -22.95 -1.90
N ASP A 256 -0.19 -22.15 -2.59
CA ASP A 256 1.24 -22.41 -2.74
C ASP A 256 2.02 -21.80 -1.57
N GLU A 257 2.76 -22.63 -0.83
CA GLU A 257 3.49 -22.21 0.39
C GLU A 257 4.53 -21.10 0.14
N CYS A 258 4.94 -20.92 -1.12
CA CYS A 258 5.92 -19.94 -1.55
C CYS A 258 5.33 -18.60 -2.00
N ASN A 259 4.01 -18.50 -2.16
CA ASN A 259 3.36 -17.37 -2.82
C ASN A 259 2.19 -16.81 -2.01
N HIS A 260 1.65 -15.71 -2.50
CA HIS A 260 0.44 -15.09 -1.98
C HIS A 260 -0.67 -15.21 -3.02
N GLY A 261 -1.92 -15.34 -2.55
CA GLY A 261 -3.08 -15.28 -3.43
C GLY A 261 -3.04 -14.03 -4.30
N SER A 262 -3.28 -14.21 -5.59
CA SER A 262 -3.05 -13.15 -6.58
C SER A 262 -3.75 -13.47 -7.90
N GLY A 263 -4.00 -12.44 -8.68
CA GLY A 263 -4.60 -12.54 -10.00
C GLY A 263 -6.11 -12.79 -9.98
N GLN A 264 -6.70 -12.71 -11.17
CA GLN A 264 -8.15 -12.68 -11.37
C GLN A 264 -8.86 -14.05 -11.32
N LYS A 265 -8.16 -15.17 -11.53
CA LYS A 265 -8.77 -16.50 -11.66
C LYS A 265 -8.85 -17.27 -10.35
N TRP A 266 -9.96 -17.97 -10.21
CA TRP A 266 -10.20 -18.99 -9.20
C TRP A 266 -10.51 -20.31 -9.91
N TYR A 267 -10.21 -21.43 -9.25
CA TYR A 267 -10.43 -22.77 -9.76
C TYR A 267 -11.38 -23.55 -8.84
N GLY A 268 -12.14 -24.44 -9.45
CA GLY A 268 -13.14 -25.28 -8.81
C GLY A 268 -12.55 -26.55 -8.23
N GLU A 269 -13.17 -27.68 -8.54
CA GLU A 269 -12.85 -28.96 -7.93
C GLU A 269 -11.41 -29.43 -8.21
N GLU A 270 -10.74 -29.88 -7.15
CA GLU A 270 -9.41 -30.50 -7.22
C GLU A 270 -9.50 -32.01 -7.50
N LEU A 271 -8.82 -32.47 -8.55
CA LEU A 271 -8.73 -33.87 -8.97
C LEU A 271 -7.38 -34.51 -8.61
N SER A 272 -6.63 -33.94 -7.67
CA SER A 272 -5.34 -34.48 -7.20
C SER A 272 -5.48 -35.74 -6.35
N ASN A 273 -6.55 -35.87 -5.56
CA ASN A 273 -6.80 -37.08 -4.76
C ASN A 273 -8.02 -37.87 -5.25
N THR A 274 -9.09 -37.17 -5.61
CA THR A 274 -10.38 -37.78 -5.99
C THR A 274 -10.35 -38.35 -7.42
N ARG A 275 -9.40 -37.92 -8.28
CA ARG A 275 -9.09 -38.38 -9.66
C ARG A 275 -10.24 -38.40 -10.68
N GLU A 276 -11.49 -38.40 -10.25
CA GLU A 276 -12.70 -38.35 -11.06
C GLU A 276 -13.70 -37.36 -10.47
N LEU A 277 -14.41 -36.66 -11.34
CA LEU A 277 -15.50 -35.75 -11.01
C LEU A 277 -16.72 -36.11 -11.87
N ASN A 278 -17.80 -36.50 -11.21
CA ASN A 278 -19.04 -36.90 -11.87
C ASN A 278 -20.09 -35.77 -11.77
N LEU A 279 -20.44 -35.19 -12.92
CA LEU A 279 -21.43 -34.11 -13.04
C LEU A 279 -22.78 -34.59 -13.58
N SER A 280 -22.98 -35.90 -13.70
CA SER A 280 -24.16 -36.49 -14.37
C SER A 280 -25.50 -36.12 -13.70
N GLN A 281 -25.49 -35.79 -12.40
CA GLN A 281 -26.70 -35.37 -11.68
C GLN A 281 -27.04 -33.89 -11.89
N GLU A 282 -26.04 -33.08 -12.25
CA GLU A 282 -26.16 -31.62 -12.42
C GLU A 282 -26.50 -31.24 -13.87
N VAL A 283 -26.03 -32.03 -14.84
CA VAL A 283 -26.21 -31.76 -16.27
C VAL A 283 -27.64 -32.07 -16.74
N GLN A 284 -28.35 -31.02 -17.16
CA GLN A 284 -29.67 -31.08 -17.81
C GLN A 284 -29.63 -30.27 -19.11
N LEU A 285 -29.88 -30.93 -20.23
CA LEU A 285 -29.86 -30.34 -21.59
C LEU A 285 -31.27 -30.37 -22.19
N ASP A 286 -32.14 -29.51 -21.66
CA ASP A 286 -33.57 -29.50 -22.00
C ASP A 286 -33.80 -29.40 -23.52
N ASN A 287 -34.66 -30.29 -24.03
CA ASN A 287 -35.07 -30.35 -25.43
C ASN A 287 -33.92 -30.55 -26.44
N ILE A 288 -32.77 -31.11 -26.03
CA ILE A 288 -31.63 -31.30 -26.93
C ILE A 288 -32.02 -32.03 -28.23
N ASP A 289 -31.62 -31.44 -29.37
CA ASP A 289 -31.73 -32.08 -30.67
C ASP A 289 -30.54 -33.01 -30.88
N LYS A 290 -30.80 -34.30 -30.64
CA LYS A 290 -29.83 -35.39 -30.68
C LYS A 290 -29.27 -35.68 -32.08
N SER A 291 -29.78 -35.03 -33.13
CA SER A 291 -29.25 -35.17 -34.49
C SER A 291 -27.99 -34.32 -34.72
N PHE A 292 -27.71 -33.35 -33.85
CA PHE A 292 -26.54 -32.49 -33.92
C PHE A 292 -25.54 -32.81 -32.79
N PRO A 293 -24.23 -32.82 -33.07
CA PRO A 293 -23.24 -32.95 -32.02
C PRO A 293 -23.19 -31.68 -31.15
N ALA A 294 -22.99 -31.85 -29.85
CA ALA A 294 -22.70 -30.77 -28.91
C ALA A 294 -21.20 -30.42 -28.94
N VAL A 295 -20.85 -29.15 -28.76
CA VAL A 295 -19.47 -28.69 -28.56
C VAL A 295 -19.19 -28.63 -27.08
N VAL A 296 -18.19 -29.37 -26.63
CA VAL A 296 -17.76 -29.41 -25.22
C VAL A 296 -16.40 -28.77 -25.10
N SER A 297 -16.33 -27.72 -24.28
CA SER A 297 -15.10 -26.99 -23.95
C SER A 297 -14.85 -27.05 -22.46
N ALA A 298 -13.61 -27.20 -22.04
CA ALA A 298 -13.23 -27.15 -20.62
C ALA A 298 -11.85 -26.52 -20.46
N GLU A 299 -11.66 -25.82 -19.36
CA GLU A 299 -10.36 -25.30 -18.95
C GLU A 299 -9.90 -26.00 -17.68
N PHE A 300 -8.65 -26.44 -17.66
CA PHE A 300 -8.10 -27.29 -16.61
C PHE A 300 -6.65 -26.93 -16.32
N ALA A 301 -6.37 -26.57 -15.07
CA ALA A 301 -5.02 -26.35 -14.59
C ALA A 301 -4.40 -27.69 -14.14
N SER A 302 -3.14 -27.93 -14.51
CA SER A 302 -2.43 -29.15 -14.12
C SER A 302 -0.99 -28.85 -13.70
N ARG A 303 -0.55 -29.44 -12.58
CA ARG A 303 0.83 -29.40 -12.10
C ARG A 303 1.37 -30.82 -12.03
N ALA A 304 2.22 -31.19 -12.98
CA ALA A 304 2.79 -32.53 -13.07
C ALA A 304 4.22 -32.51 -13.63
N THR A 305 5.09 -33.38 -13.13
CA THR A 305 6.48 -33.52 -13.61
C THR A 305 6.62 -34.40 -14.86
N GLN A 306 5.57 -35.15 -15.20
CA GLN A 306 5.48 -35.99 -16.39
C GLN A 306 4.21 -35.63 -17.16
N THR A 307 4.20 -35.90 -18.47
CA THR A 307 3.00 -35.73 -19.29
C THR A 307 1.87 -36.61 -18.77
N THR A 308 0.73 -36.00 -18.51
CA THR A 308 -0.52 -36.65 -18.12
C THR A 308 -1.62 -36.27 -19.11
N GLN A 309 -2.88 -36.64 -18.85
CA GLN A 309 -4.02 -36.31 -19.71
C GLN A 309 -5.26 -35.97 -18.90
N LEU A 310 -6.08 -35.07 -19.43
CA LEU A 310 -7.47 -34.90 -19.01
C LEU A 310 -8.33 -35.82 -19.88
N ILE A 311 -9.26 -36.56 -19.27
CA ILE A 311 -10.21 -37.42 -19.98
C ILE A 311 -11.62 -36.96 -19.64
N ILE A 312 -12.43 -36.67 -20.66
CA ILE A 312 -13.85 -36.34 -20.51
C ILE A 312 -14.68 -37.42 -21.18
N ASN A 313 -15.54 -38.06 -20.37
CA ASN A 313 -16.47 -39.09 -20.80
C ASN A 313 -17.88 -38.52 -20.80
N ILE A 314 -18.55 -38.55 -21.94
CA ILE A 314 -19.96 -38.16 -22.08
C ILE A 314 -20.72 -39.29 -22.77
N ASP A 315 -21.77 -39.80 -22.11
CA ASP A 315 -22.46 -41.03 -22.51
C ASP A 315 -21.48 -42.19 -22.76
N ASN A 316 -21.39 -42.66 -24.01
CA ASN A 316 -20.53 -43.76 -24.43
C ASN A 316 -19.24 -43.30 -25.13
N ALA A 317 -19.00 -41.98 -25.20
CA ALA A 317 -17.85 -41.40 -25.87
C ALA A 317 -16.80 -40.93 -24.84
N SER A 318 -15.55 -41.30 -25.07
CA SER A 318 -14.40 -40.88 -24.27
C SER A 318 -13.43 -40.10 -25.14
N LYS A 319 -13.01 -38.93 -24.68
CA LYS A 319 -12.00 -38.10 -25.36
C LYS A 319 -10.97 -37.63 -24.36
N SER A 320 -9.71 -37.61 -24.77
CA SER A 320 -8.61 -37.16 -23.92
C SER A 320 -7.77 -36.06 -24.57
N MET A 321 -7.07 -35.30 -23.73
CA MET A 321 -6.13 -34.27 -24.12
C MET A 321 -4.86 -34.39 -23.29
N PRO A 322 -3.66 -34.45 -23.92
CA PRO A 322 -2.42 -34.41 -23.17
C PRO A 322 -2.25 -33.06 -22.48
N LEU A 323 -1.76 -33.08 -21.24
CA LEU A 323 -1.52 -31.90 -20.43
C LEU A 323 -0.02 -31.60 -20.36
N ALA A 324 0.34 -30.32 -20.42
CA ALA A 324 1.73 -29.90 -20.33
C ALA A 324 2.28 -30.13 -18.90
N SER A 325 3.56 -30.49 -18.80
CA SER A 325 4.24 -30.58 -17.51
C SER A 325 4.59 -29.19 -16.97
N SER A 326 4.61 -29.06 -15.65
CA SER A 326 5.03 -27.85 -14.95
C SER A 326 5.97 -28.22 -13.80
N PRO A 327 7.14 -27.58 -13.65
CA PRO A 327 8.05 -27.87 -12.55
C PRO A 327 7.51 -27.37 -11.19
N PHE A 328 8.05 -27.94 -10.12
CA PHE A 328 7.79 -27.49 -8.75
C PHE A 328 8.88 -26.50 -8.34
N SER A 329 8.69 -25.22 -8.66
CA SER A 329 9.55 -24.11 -8.23
C SER A 329 8.71 -22.89 -7.87
N CYS A 330 9.18 -22.12 -6.89
CA CYS A 330 8.52 -20.92 -6.35
C CYS A 330 8.53 -19.74 -7.33
N THR A 331 9.42 -19.78 -8.33
CA THR A 331 9.58 -18.71 -9.34
C THR A 331 9.11 -19.11 -10.73
N SER A 332 8.75 -20.39 -10.93
CA SER A 332 8.16 -20.86 -12.18
C SER A 332 6.64 -20.79 -12.11
N ARG A 333 5.98 -20.72 -13.27
CA ARG A 333 4.53 -20.90 -13.38
C ARG A 333 4.04 -22.09 -12.54
N PHE A 334 3.08 -21.85 -11.65
CA PHE A 334 2.59 -22.83 -10.68
C PHE A 334 2.00 -24.06 -11.37
N ALA A 335 1.11 -23.84 -12.34
CA ALA A 335 0.48 -24.90 -13.12
C ALA A 335 0.41 -24.53 -14.62
N ALA A 336 0.38 -25.56 -15.47
CA ALA A 336 0.04 -25.39 -16.87
C ALA A 336 -1.48 -25.23 -17.00
N ASN A 337 -1.91 -24.26 -17.79
CA ASN A 337 -3.31 -24.06 -18.10
C ASN A 337 -3.64 -24.69 -19.46
N ASN A 338 -4.67 -25.54 -19.52
CA ASN A 338 -4.96 -26.33 -20.70
C ASN A 338 -6.41 -26.14 -21.13
N TYR A 339 -6.62 -25.93 -22.43
CA TYR A 339 -7.94 -25.74 -23.03
C TYR A 339 -8.36 -26.97 -23.85
N PHE A 340 -9.37 -27.68 -23.38
CA PHE A 340 -9.99 -28.81 -24.06
C PHE A 340 -11.16 -28.33 -24.92
N ARG A 341 -11.24 -28.81 -26.17
CA ARG A 341 -12.39 -28.55 -27.04
C ARG A 341 -12.67 -29.71 -27.99
N GLN A 342 -13.86 -30.30 -27.91
CA GLN A 342 -14.24 -31.46 -28.71
C GLN A 342 -15.76 -31.54 -28.95
N ASN A 343 -16.15 -32.14 -30.08
CA ASN A 343 -17.56 -32.45 -30.35
C ASN A 343 -18.00 -33.78 -29.73
N PHE A 344 -19.18 -33.86 -29.11
CA PHE A 344 -19.76 -35.09 -28.58
C PHE A 344 -21.13 -35.36 -29.18
N ALA A 345 -21.43 -36.63 -29.47
CA ALA A 345 -22.78 -37.05 -29.81
C ALA A 345 -23.51 -37.37 -28.49
N ILE A 346 -24.43 -36.49 -28.09
CA ILE A 346 -25.19 -36.64 -26.85
C ILE A 346 -26.53 -37.32 -27.15
N THR A 347 -26.87 -38.36 -26.37
CA THR A 347 -27.99 -39.26 -26.66
C THR A 347 -29.18 -39.10 -25.69
N SER A 348 -28.99 -38.37 -24.60
CA SER A 348 -29.98 -38.14 -23.53
C SER A 348 -30.04 -36.66 -23.16
N GLU A 349 -31.18 -36.18 -22.66
CA GLU A 349 -31.30 -34.84 -22.02
C GLU A 349 -30.57 -34.80 -20.67
N ARG A 350 -30.32 -35.96 -20.07
CA ARG A 350 -29.47 -36.16 -18.89
C ARG A 350 -28.34 -37.11 -19.26
N PRO A 351 -27.30 -36.63 -19.98
CA PRO A 351 -26.17 -37.48 -20.32
C PRO A 351 -25.34 -37.82 -19.08
N THR A 352 -24.63 -38.94 -19.12
CA THR A 352 -23.57 -39.16 -18.13
C THR A 352 -22.40 -38.22 -18.46
N VAL A 353 -21.83 -37.55 -17.46
CA VAL A 353 -20.66 -36.67 -17.61
C VAL A 353 -19.67 -36.97 -16.51
N ASN A 354 -18.52 -37.55 -16.87
CA ASN A 354 -17.43 -37.87 -15.96
C ASN A 354 -16.11 -37.30 -16.47
N ILE A 355 -15.45 -36.49 -15.64
CA ILE A 355 -14.14 -35.91 -15.91
C ILE A 355 -13.12 -36.70 -15.09
N SER A 356 -12.06 -37.21 -15.71
CA SER A 356 -11.00 -37.91 -14.99
C SER A 356 -9.61 -37.39 -15.32
N PHE A 357 -8.77 -37.41 -14.29
CA PHE A 357 -7.37 -36.98 -14.32
C PHE A 357 -6.51 -38.13 -13.77
N PRO A 358 -6.04 -39.04 -14.63
CA PRO A 358 -5.27 -40.20 -14.19
C PRO A 358 -3.93 -39.81 -13.55
N GLN A 359 -3.58 -40.50 -12.47
CA GLN A 359 -2.29 -40.30 -11.83
C GLN A 359 -1.16 -40.84 -12.71
N THR A 360 -0.17 -39.99 -12.99
CA THR A 360 1.09 -40.37 -13.64
C THR A 360 2.26 -39.89 -12.81
N GLY A 361 3.00 -40.82 -12.19
CA GLY A 361 4.09 -40.49 -11.26
C GLY A 361 3.60 -40.10 -9.85
N ILE A 362 4.52 -39.56 -9.06
CA ILE A 362 4.30 -39.26 -7.63
C ILE A 362 3.63 -37.88 -7.45
N ASN A 363 3.92 -36.91 -8.33
CA ASN A 363 3.43 -35.53 -8.23
C ASN A 363 2.58 -35.18 -9.46
N SER A 364 1.25 -35.25 -9.32
CA SER A 364 0.30 -34.85 -10.37
C SER A 364 -0.97 -34.30 -9.73
N ASP A 365 -1.11 -32.98 -9.78
CA ASP A 365 -2.23 -32.23 -9.23
C ASP A 365 -3.01 -31.56 -10.36
N GLY A 366 -4.32 -31.38 -10.18
CA GLY A 366 -5.17 -30.83 -11.24
C GLY A 366 -6.46 -30.23 -10.72
N TRP A 367 -6.91 -29.15 -11.36
CA TRP A 367 -8.06 -28.35 -10.95
C TRP A 367 -8.91 -27.97 -12.16
N LEU A 368 -10.23 -28.16 -12.05
CA LEU A 368 -11.18 -27.72 -13.06
C LEU A 368 -11.42 -26.21 -12.91
N ASP A 369 -11.27 -25.44 -13.99
CA ASP A 369 -11.79 -24.06 -14.04
C ASP A 369 -13.29 -24.15 -14.37
N TYR A 370 -13.61 -24.57 -15.60
CA TYR A 370 -14.99 -24.81 -16.02
C TYR A 370 -15.12 -25.98 -17.01
N ILE A 371 -16.36 -26.46 -17.16
CA ILE A 371 -16.82 -27.23 -18.32
C ILE A 371 -18.10 -26.62 -18.88
N ASN A 372 -18.13 -26.45 -20.21
CA ASN A 372 -19.23 -25.87 -20.94
C ASN A 372 -19.66 -26.79 -22.10
N ILE A 373 -20.97 -26.99 -22.25
CA ILE A 373 -21.59 -27.83 -23.28
C ILE A 373 -22.52 -26.94 -24.10
N THR A 374 -22.13 -26.57 -25.32
CA THR A 374 -22.99 -25.87 -26.28
C THR A 374 -23.73 -26.88 -27.15
N PHE A 375 -25.07 -26.82 -27.19
CA PHE A 375 -25.89 -27.78 -27.92
C PHE A 375 -27.03 -27.11 -28.69
N THR A 376 -27.58 -27.84 -29.67
CA THR A 376 -28.81 -27.43 -30.36
C THR A 376 -30.00 -28.05 -29.63
N LYS A 377 -31.07 -27.28 -29.42
CA LYS A 377 -32.32 -27.73 -28.81
C LYS A 377 -33.51 -27.45 -29.71
N SER A 378 -34.57 -28.22 -29.54
CA SER A 378 -35.88 -27.98 -30.14
C SER A 378 -36.64 -26.91 -29.35
N LEU A 379 -37.46 -26.13 -30.05
CA LEU A 379 -38.27 -25.07 -29.45
C LEU A 379 -39.56 -25.65 -28.85
N GLU A 380 -39.48 -26.08 -27.59
CA GLU A 380 -40.62 -26.55 -26.80
C GLU A 380 -40.77 -25.74 -25.51
N TYR A 381 -41.99 -25.25 -25.25
CA TYR A 381 -42.32 -24.47 -24.07
C TYR A 381 -43.06 -25.34 -23.03
N ASN A 382 -42.41 -25.54 -21.88
CA ASN A 382 -42.86 -26.42 -20.80
C ASN A 382 -43.27 -25.66 -19.53
N ASN A 383 -43.92 -24.50 -19.68
CA ASN A 383 -44.34 -23.60 -18.58
C ASN A 383 -43.18 -22.97 -17.78
N THR A 384 -41.94 -23.12 -18.25
CA THR A 384 -40.75 -22.40 -17.79
C THR A 384 -40.31 -21.42 -18.88
N PRO A 385 -39.75 -20.24 -18.53
CA PRO A 385 -39.27 -19.29 -19.52
C PRO A 385 -38.31 -19.93 -20.52
N LEU A 386 -38.62 -19.82 -21.82
CA LEU A 386 -37.85 -20.42 -22.91
C LEU A 386 -36.93 -19.37 -23.54
N PHE A 387 -35.63 -19.53 -23.33
CA PHE A 387 -34.59 -18.75 -24.02
C PHE A 387 -34.37 -19.28 -25.44
N ILE A 388 -34.29 -18.35 -26.40
CA ILE A 388 -34.16 -18.63 -27.84
C ILE A 388 -33.01 -17.79 -28.40
N PHE A 389 -32.07 -18.47 -29.05
CA PHE A 389 -30.94 -17.89 -29.74
C PHE A 389 -30.60 -18.76 -30.95
N ASP A 390 -30.68 -18.22 -32.17
CA ASP A 390 -30.35 -18.95 -33.39
C ASP A 390 -29.28 -18.20 -34.19
N PRO A 391 -28.00 -18.65 -34.15
CA PRO A 391 -26.96 -18.00 -34.92
C PRO A 391 -27.13 -18.17 -36.44
N THR A 392 -27.88 -19.18 -36.91
CA THR A 392 -28.15 -19.40 -38.34
C THR A 392 -29.09 -18.34 -38.90
N ALA A 393 -29.98 -17.79 -38.07
CA ALA A 393 -30.93 -16.75 -38.45
C ALA A 393 -30.24 -15.49 -39.01
N THR A 394 -28.98 -15.23 -38.60
CA THR A 394 -28.16 -14.09 -39.08
C THR A 394 -27.90 -14.06 -40.58
N SER A 395 -28.06 -15.20 -41.26
CA SER A 395 -27.92 -15.31 -42.72
C SER A 395 -29.17 -14.87 -43.48
N PHE A 396 -30.24 -14.47 -42.79
CA PHE A 396 -31.54 -14.14 -43.37
C PHE A 396 -32.07 -12.81 -42.84
N ALA A 397 -32.81 -12.07 -43.67
CA ALA A 397 -33.37 -10.78 -43.26
C ALA A 397 -34.48 -10.93 -42.21
N THR A 398 -35.32 -11.96 -42.33
CA THR A 398 -36.41 -12.25 -41.40
C THR A 398 -36.55 -13.75 -41.13
N THR A 399 -36.80 -14.11 -39.87
CA THR A 399 -36.89 -15.49 -39.41
C THR A 399 -38.18 -15.73 -38.63
N ARG A 400 -38.87 -16.84 -38.91
CA ARG A 400 -40.01 -17.34 -38.12
C ARG A 400 -39.55 -18.46 -37.19
N TYR A 401 -39.89 -18.34 -35.91
CA TYR A 401 -39.63 -19.35 -34.88
C TYR A 401 -40.92 -20.08 -34.56
N ASN A 402 -40.95 -21.40 -34.78
CA ASN A 402 -42.09 -22.25 -34.45
C ASN A 402 -41.84 -22.97 -33.13
N ILE A 403 -42.81 -22.90 -32.22
CA ILE A 403 -42.68 -23.32 -30.83
C ILE A 403 -43.81 -24.28 -30.49
N GLN A 404 -43.48 -25.44 -29.96
CA GLN A 404 -44.46 -26.40 -29.44
C GLN A 404 -44.83 -26.04 -27.99
N LEU A 405 -46.11 -26.04 -27.66
CA LEU A 405 -46.59 -25.78 -26.30
C LEU A 405 -47.02 -27.10 -25.64
N SER A 406 -46.59 -27.34 -24.41
CA SER A 406 -47.00 -28.54 -23.64
C SER A 406 -48.44 -28.50 -23.14
N SER A 407 -49.04 -27.31 -23.07
CA SER A 407 -50.41 -27.10 -22.58
C SER A 407 -51.09 -25.90 -23.25
N ASN A 408 -52.42 -25.84 -23.16
CA ASN A 408 -53.20 -24.70 -23.66
C ASN A 408 -53.19 -23.56 -22.63
N LEU A 409 -52.33 -22.57 -22.84
CA LEU A 409 -52.14 -21.44 -21.92
C LEU A 409 -53.21 -20.35 -22.11
N SER A 410 -53.28 -19.36 -21.22
CA SER A 410 -54.16 -18.18 -21.41
C SER A 410 -53.44 -17.07 -22.20
N ASP A 411 -52.27 -16.65 -21.73
CA ASP A 411 -51.43 -15.58 -22.30
C ASP A 411 -49.98 -16.07 -22.47
N ILE A 412 -49.29 -15.64 -23.52
CA ILE A 412 -47.86 -15.93 -23.74
C ILE A 412 -47.20 -14.76 -24.44
N ILE A 413 -46.07 -14.32 -23.91
CA ILE A 413 -45.34 -13.14 -24.37
C ILE A 413 -43.95 -13.56 -24.83
N CYS A 414 -43.48 -12.92 -25.92
CA CYS A 414 -42.11 -13.02 -26.37
C CYS A 414 -41.45 -11.65 -26.28
N TRP A 415 -40.30 -11.58 -25.62
CA TRP A 415 -39.45 -10.39 -25.60
C TRP A 415 -38.16 -10.63 -26.36
N ARG A 416 -37.76 -9.66 -27.19
CA ARG A 416 -36.40 -9.57 -27.70
C ARG A 416 -35.54 -8.87 -26.65
N VAL A 417 -34.54 -9.59 -26.13
CA VAL A 417 -33.72 -9.22 -24.97
C VAL A 417 -32.23 -9.06 -25.32
N THR A 418 -31.92 -8.83 -26.59
CA THR A 418 -30.54 -8.65 -27.08
C THR A 418 -29.82 -7.48 -26.42
N ASP A 419 -30.56 -6.39 -26.14
CA ASP A 419 -30.11 -5.22 -25.39
C ASP A 419 -31.09 -4.99 -24.24
N ILE A 420 -30.62 -5.13 -23.01
CA ILE A 420 -31.43 -5.00 -21.79
C ILE A 420 -32.04 -3.60 -21.64
N LEU A 421 -31.40 -2.57 -22.21
CA LEU A 421 -31.93 -1.21 -22.20
C LEU A 421 -32.94 -0.96 -23.32
N SER A 422 -33.10 -1.89 -24.27
CA SER A 422 -33.96 -1.69 -25.46
C SER A 422 -34.85 -2.91 -25.76
N ILE A 423 -35.40 -3.53 -24.71
CA ILE A 423 -36.31 -4.69 -24.82
C ILE A 423 -37.60 -4.31 -25.56
N SER A 424 -38.01 -5.19 -26.47
CA SER A 424 -39.25 -5.06 -27.23
C SER A 424 -40.11 -6.32 -27.15
N GLU A 425 -41.42 -6.16 -27.07
CA GLU A 425 -42.39 -7.25 -27.15
C GLU A 425 -42.69 -7.59 -28.61
N ILE A 426 -42.49 -8.87 -28.95
CA ILE A 426 -42.71 -9.43 -30.28
C ILE A 426 -44.10 -10.09 -30.31
N PRO A 427 -44.96 -9.75 -31.30
CA PRO A 427 -46.27 -10.37 -31.42
C PRO A 427 -46.19 -11.90 -31.60
N VAL A 428 -46.83 -12.65 -30.69
CA VAL A 428 -46.91 -14.11 -30.75
C VAL A 428 -48.22 -14.56 -31.40
N GLN A 429 -48.12 -15.37 -32.47
CA GLN A 429 -49.25 -16.06 -33.09
C GLN A 429 -49.42 -17.42 -32.41
N LYS A 430 -50.52 -17.58 -31.67
CA LYS A 430 -50.79 -18.78 -30.88
C LYS A 430 -51.97 -19.60 -31.43
N SER A 431 -51.80 -20.92 -31.36
CA SER A 431 -52.84 -21.95 -31.52
C SER A 431 -52.94 -22.77 -30.21
N VAL A 432 -53.74 -23.84 -30.19
CA VAL A 432 -54.03 -24.61 -28.97
C VAL A 432 -52.77 -25.22 -28.33
N LEU A 433 -51.87 -25.79 -29.13
CA LEU A 433 -50.63 -26.45 -28.66
C LEU A 433 -49.38 -25.97 -29.43
N SER A 434 -49.46 -24.81 -30.09
CA SER A 434 -48.31 -24.23 -30.79
C SER A 434 -48.33 -22.71 -30.72
N ALA A 435 -47.15 -22.11 -30.75
CA ALA A 435 -46.93 -20.69 -30.87
C ALA A 435 -45.90 -20.42 -31.97
N SER A 436 -45.94 -19.24 -32.56
CA SER A 436 -44.88 -18.76 -33.43
C SER A 436 -44.73 -17.26 -33.33
N PHE A 437 -43.53 -16.77 -33.54
CA PHE A 437 -43.28 -15.34 -33.77
C PHE A 437 -42.30 -15.19 -34.94
N ALA A 438 -42.26 -13.99 -35.50
CA ALA A 438 -41.38 -13.66 -36.61
C ALA A 438 -40.69 -12.34 -36.32
N ASP A 439 -39.41 -12.27 -36.67
CA ASP A 439 -38.61 -11.08 -36.41
C ASP A 439 -37.50 -10.84 -37.45
N GLU A 440 -36.98 -9.61 -37.47
CA GLU A 440 -35.77 -9.25 -38.21
C GLU A 440 -34.55 -9.96 -37.62
N SER A 441 -33.73 -10.55 -38.48
CA SER A 441 -32.65 -11.45 -38.06
C SER A 441 -31.31 -11.11 -38.70
N THR A 442 -31.02 -9.86 -39.09
CA THR A 442 -29.72 -9.48 -39.69
C THR A 442 -28.56 -9.39 -38.70
N SER A 443 -28.80 -9.63 -37.41
CA SER A 443 -27.80 -9.66 -36.34
C SER A 443 -28.15 -10.76 -35.34
N TYR A 444 -27.22 -11.12 -34.46
CA TYR A 444 -27.49 -12.06 -33.36
C TYR A 444 -28.56 -11.51 -32.43
N GLN A 445 -29.75 -12.10 -32.45
CA GLN A 445 -30.87 -11.73 -31.59
C GLN A 445 -31.11 -12.79 -30.52
N ARG A 446 -31.43 -12.34 -29.30
CA ARG A 446 -31.83 -13.19 -28.16
C ARG A 446 -33.28 -12.91 -27.82
N TYR A 447 -34.03 -13.97 -27.54
CA TYR A 447 -35.43 -13.88 -27.15
C TYR A 447 -35.73 -14.70 -25.90
N ILE A 448 -36.77 -14.30 -25.19
CA ILE A 448 -37.36 -15.06 -24.09
C ILE A 448 -38.87 -15.16 -24.30
N LEU A 449 -39.42 -16.37 -24.25
CA LEU A 449 -40.84 -16.66 -24.34
C LEU A 449 -41.35 -17.15 -22.98
N PHE A 450 -42.43 -16.57 -22.46
CA PHE A 450 -42.94 -16.90 -21.12
C PHE A 450 -44.41 -16.55 -20.93
N GLN A 451 -45.04 -17.11 -19.89
CA GLN A 451 -46.34 -16.72 -19.38
C GLN A 451 -46.17 -15.76 -18.19
N PRO A 452 -46.68 -14.52 -18.24
CA PRO A 452 -46.48 -13.53 -17.17
C PRO A 452 -46.94 -13.98 -15.78
N GLU A 453 -48.08 -14.66 -15.69
CA GLU A 453 -48.63 -15.18 -14.43
C GLU A 453 -47.78 -16.29 -13.81
N GLY A 454 -46.94 -16.97 -14.60
CA GLY A 454 -46.05 -18.03 -14.15
C GLY A 454 -44.75 -17.52 -13.52
N ILE A 455 -44.47 -16.22 -13.57
CA ILE A 455 -43.24 -15.64 -13.01
C ILE A 455 -43.42 -15.36 -11.51
N THR A 456 -42.64 -16.05 -10.69
CA THR A 456 -42.67 -15.95 -9.22
C THR A 456 -41.36 -15.48 -8.59
N GLU A 457 -40.27 -15.46 -9.35
CA GLU A 457 -38.97 -15.01 -8.86
C GLU A 457 -39.02 -13.52 -8.55
N SER A 458 -38.37 -13.09 -7.46
CA SER A 458 -38.33 -11.71 -6.98
C SER A 458 -36.87 -11.33 -6.76
N PRO A 459 -36.47 -10.06 -7.03
CA PRO A 459 -35.12 -9.62 -6.70
C PRO A 459 -34.93 -9.54 -5.17
N GLU A 460 -33.69 -9.39 -4.73
CA GLU A 460 -33.35 -9.10 -3.33
C GLU A 460 -33.29 -7.59 -3.08
N PHE A 461 -33.71 -7.14 -1.90
CA PHE A 461 -33.53 -5.76 -1.46
C PHE A 461 -32.16 -5.62 -0.78
N GLU A 462 -31.37 -4.63 -1.20
CA GLU A 462 -30.04 -4.37 -0.64
C GLU A 462 -30.08 -3.23 0.36
N SER A 463 -30.43 -2.02 -0.08
CA SER A 463 -30.46 -0.82 0.76
C SER A 463 -31.26 0.32 0.15
N ALA A 464 -31.68 1.27 0.99
CA ALA A 464 -32.06 2.60 0.50
C ALA A 464 -30.78 3.37 0.15
N VAL A 465 -30.83 4.17 -0.92
CA VAL A 465 -29.68 4.91 -1.43
C VAL A 465 -29.90 6.40 -1.22
N GLU A 466 -28.95 7.06 -0.55
CA GLU A 466 -28.95 8.52 -0.44
C GLU A 466 -28.68 9.15 -1.81
N ASN A 467 -29.27 10.31 -2.05
CA ASN A 467 -29.08 11.06 -3.28
C ASN A 467 -27.59 11.44 -3.45
N GLN A 468 -27.06 11.20 -4.64
CA GLN A 468 -25.63 11.34 -4.96
C GLN A 468 -25.43 11.81 -6.40
N ASN A 469 -24.38 12.59 -6.63
CA ASN A 469 -24.07 13.14 -7.95
C ASN A 469 -22.57 13.39 -8.10
N ILE A 470 -21.74 12.36 -7.95
CA ILE A 470 -20.28 12.53 -8.13
C ILE A 470 -19.91 12.82 -9.59
N HIS A 471 -20.81 12.54 -10.54
CA HIS A 471 -20.76 13.05 -11.92
C HIS A 471 -20.71 14.58 -12.05
N GLU A 472 -21.06 15.39 -11.05
CA GLU A 472 -20.96 16.86 -11.16
C GLU A 472 -19.58 17.41 -10.82
N LEU A 473 -18.72 16.59 -10.21
CA LEU A 473 -17.41 17.03 -9.74
C LEU A 473 -16.55 17.54 -10.91
N ASP A 474 -15.96 18.70 -10.68
CA ASP A 474 -14.99 19.36 -11.53
C ASP A 474 -13.97 20.14 -10.70
N ASN A 475 -12.87 20.57 -11.34
CA ASN A 475 -11.83 21.41 -10.73
C ASN A 475 -11.27 20.89 -9.38
N VAL A 476 -11.05 19.57 -9.28
CA VAL A 476 -10.44 18.90 -8.13
C VAL A 476 -8.96 18.63 -8.40
N ASP A 477 -8.09 18.88 -7.42
CA ASP A 477 -6.67 18.55 -7.42
C ASP A 477 -6.40 17.18 -6.74
N LEU A 478 -7.10 16.91 -5.63
CA LEU A 478 -6.98 15.71 -4.79
C LEU A 478 -8.33 15.02 -4.58
N VAL A 479 -8.40 13.72 -4.83
CA VAL A 479 -9.53 12.87 -4.43
C VAL A 479 -9.06 11.87 -3.38
N ILE A 480 -9.81 11.77 -2.28
CA ILE A 480 -9.65 10.70 -1.30
C ILE A 480 -10.83 9.73 -1.47
N VAL A 481 -10.57 8.53 -2.00
CA VAL A 481 -11.57 7.46 -2.09
C VAL A 481 -11.50 6.62 -0.83
N TYR A 482 -12.62 6.46 -0.14
CA TYR A 482 -12.67 5.77 1.16
C TYR A 482 -13.85 4.81 1.24
N HIS A 483 -13.77 3.81 2.11
CA HIS A 483 -14.94 3.00 2.49
C HIS A 483 -15.73 3.67 3.62
N THR A 484 -17.07 3.62 3.60
CA THR A 484 -17.95 4.34 4.57
C THR A 484 -17.50 4.26 6.04
N SER A 485 -16.94 3.12 6.47
CA SER A 485 -16.42 2.92 7.84
C SER A 485 -15.26 3.87 8.23
N LEU A 486 -14.57 4.47 7.26
CA LEU A 486 -13.40 5.34 7.43
C LEU A 486 -13.70 6.83 7.19
N LYS A 487 -14.96 7.18 6.89
CA LYS A 487 -15.38 8.54 6.48
C LYS A 487 -14.81 9.66 7.33
N ARG A 488 -14.89 9.51 8.66
CA ARG A 488 -14.46 10.55 9.61
C ARG A 488 -12.98 10.92 9.42
N GLU A 489 -12.12 9.92 9.21
CA GLU A 489 -10.68 10.15 9.08
C GLU A 489 -10.31 10.63 7.67
N ALA A 490 -11.02 10.17 6.63
CA ALA A 490 -10.88 10.69 5.28
C ALA A 490 -11.22 12.20 5.20
N GLU A 491 -12.34 12.62 5.80
CA GLU A 491 -12.74 14.04 5.88
C GLU A 491 -11.75 14.87 6.71
N ARG A 492 -11.19 14.30 7.79
CA ARG A 492 -10.17 14.95 8.62
C ARG A 492 -8.88 15.20 7.85
N LEU A 493 -8.39 14.20 7.10
CA LEU A 493 -7.21 14.33 6.27
C LEU A 493 -7.43 15.30 5.11
N LEU A 494 -8.58 15.25 4.45
CA LEU A 494 -8.93 16.19 3.38
C LEU A 494 -8.90 17.65 3.87
N LYS A 495 -9.50 17.90 5.04
CA LYS A 495 -9.48 19.23 5.66
C LYS A 495 -8.06 19.69 5.96
N HIS A 496 -7.20 18.79 6.44
CA HIS A 496 -5.78 19.10 6.64
C HIS A 496 -5.10 19.48 5.34
N ARG A 497 -5.24 18.68 4.26
CA ARG A 497 -4.64 18.99 2.95
C ARG A 497 -5.14 20.28 2.32
N THR A 498 -6.41 20.59 2.50
CA THR A 498 -6.99 21.86 2.06
C THR A 498 -6.33 23.04 2.77
N ASN A 499 -6.14 22.95 4.09
CA ASN A 499 -5.60 24.05 4.89
C ASN A 499 -4.07 24.18 4.83
N PHE A 500 -3.36 23.05 4.80
CA PHE A 500 -1.91 23.00 4.86
C PHE A 500 -1.27 23.08 3.47
N SER A 501 -1.80 22.32 2.51
CA SER A 501 -1.26 22.23 1.15
C SER A 501 -1.96 23.17 0.16
N GLY A 502 -3.10 23.77 0.53
CA GLY A 502 -3.87 24.65 -0.36
C GLY A 502 -4.55 23.92 -1.53
N LEU A 503 -4.74 22.60 -1.42
CA LEU A 503 -5.34 21.77 -2.48
C LEU A 503 -6.86 21.87 -2.46
N THR A 504 -7.47 21.91 -3.65
CA THR A 504 -8.91 21.72 -3.80
C THR A 504 -9.19 20.24 -3.87
N GLY A 505 -9.83 19.67 -2.83
CA GLY A 505 -10.07 18.23 -2.79
C GLY A 505 -11.48 17.83 -2.41
N VAL A 506 -11.79 16.56 -2.64
CA VAL A 506 -13.06 15.91 -2.28
C VAL A 506 -12.80 14.52 -1.71
N ALA A 507 -13.59 14.11 -0.74
CA ALA A 507 -13.61 12.75 -0.22
C ALA A 507 -14.85 12.06 -0.79
N VAL A 508 -14.67 10.89 -1.42
CA VAL A 508 -15.74 10.15 -2.09
C VAL A 508 -15.82 8.74 -1.54
N ASP A 509 -17.02 8.30 -1.19
CA ASP A 509 -17.24 6.94 -0.73
C ASP A 509 -17.19 5.96 -1.91
N MET A 510 -16.46 4.84 -1.77
CA MET A 510 -16.37 3.80 -2.80
C MET A 510 -17.75 3.25 -3.18
N ALA A 511 -18.73 3.24 -2.26
CA ALA A 511 -20.11 2.85 -2.57
C ALA A 511 -20.77 3.80 -3.58
N GLN A 512 -20.42 5.09 -3.57
CA GLN A 512 -20.98 6.07 -4.52
C GLN A 512 -20.41 5.83 -5.93
N ILE A 513 -19.11 5.59 -6.02
CA ILE A 513 -18.43 5.22 -7.27
C ILE A 513 -19.01 3.93 -7.84
N ALA A 514 -19.18 2.90 -7.00
CA ALA A 514 -19.80 1.65 -7.41
C ALA A 514 -21.21 1.88 -7.97
N ASN A 515 -22.02 2.72 -7.33
CA ASN A 515 -23.40 2.99 -7.77
C ASN A 515 -23.48 3.76 -9.09
N GLU A 516 -22.69 4.82 -9.26
CA GLU A 516 -22.75 5.68 -10.46
C GLU A 516 -22.02 5.05 -11.65
N PHE A 517 -20.80 4.51 -11.47
CA PHE A 517 -19.96 3.99 -12.57
C PHE A 517 -20.03 2.48 -12.75
N GLY A 518 -20.31 1.72 -11.68
CA GLY A 518 -20.32 0.25 -11.65
C GLY A 518 -21.70 -0.39 -11.68
N SER A 519 -22.77 0.38 -11.86
CA SER A 519 -24.16 -0.07 -11.69
C SER A 519 -24.39 -0.81 -10.36
N GLY A 520 -23.71 -0.37 -9.30
CA GLY A 520 -23.75 -0.93 -7.95
C GLY A 520 -22.68 -1.96 -7.62
N SER A 521 -21.92 -2.47 -8.60
CA SER A 521 -20.80 -3.41 -8.38
C SER A 521 -19.52 -2.67 -7.98
N LYS A 522 -18.74 -3.25 -7.07
CA LYS A 522 -17.42 -2.74 -6.64
C LYS A 522 -16.31 -3.17 -7.62
N ASP A 523 -16.57 -2.97 -8.90
CA ASP A 523 -15.63 -3.27 -9.99
C ASP A 523 -14.50 -2.21 -10.01
N PRO A 524 -13.21 -2.59 -9.98
CA PRO A 524 -12.09 -1.64 -10.06
C PRO A 524 -12.17 -0.71 -11.28
N SER A 525 -12.73 -1.15 -12.41
CA SER A 525 -12.89 -0.29 -13.59
C SER A 525 -13.83 0.89 -13.33
N ALA A 526 -14.78 0.77 -12.40
CA ALA A 526 -15.66 1.88 -12.01
C ALA A 526 -14.86 3.01 -11.32
N LEU A 527 -13.91 2.66 -10.46
CA LEU A 527 -12.99 3.62 -9.82
C LEU A 527 -12.06 4.27 -10.84
N ARG A 528 -11.50 3.50 -11.76
CA ARG A 528 -10.70 4.07 -12.85
C ARG A 528 -11.54 5.02 -13.71
N ASP A 529 -12.74 4.61 -14.11
CA ASP A 529 -13.58 5.43 -14.99
C ASP A 529 -14.02 6.74 -14.31
N PHE A 530 -14.21 6.73 -12.98
CA PHE A 530 -14.35 7.95 -12.18
C PHE A 530 -13.09 8.83 -12.22
N ALA A 531 -11.90 8.27 -12.06
CA ALA A 531 -10.64 9.03 -12.19
C ALA A 531 -10.45 9.61 -13.61
N ARG A 532 -10.80 8.85 -14.65
CA ARG A 532 -10.78 9.29 -16.05
C ARG A 532 -11.74 10.45 -16.30
N MET A 533 -12.93 10.41 -15.72
CA MET A 533 -13.88 11.51 -15.79
C MET A 533 -13.25 12.80 -15.26
N LEU A 534 -12.65 12.76 -14.08
CA LEU A 534 -12.04 13.93 -13.46
C LEU A 534 -10.86 14.45 -14.28
N TYR A 535 -9.98 13.55 -14.72
CA TYR A 535 -8.81 13.88 -15.53
C TYR A 535 -9.20 14.52 -16.87
N SER A 536 -10.16 13.94 -17.60
CA SER A 536 -10.63 14.47 -18.89
C SER A 536 -11.28 15.86 -18.78
N ARG A 537 -11.85 16.20 -17.63
CA ARG A 537 -12.49 17.51 -17.37
C ARG A 537 -11.52 18.55 -16.83
N ASN A 538 -10.51 18.12 -16.08
CA ASN A 538 -9.62 19.00 -15.36
C ASN A 538 -8.19 18.46 -15.41
N THR A 539 -7.36 19.12 -16.22
CA THR A 539 -5.94 18.83 -16.30
C THR A 539 -5.17 19.12 -15.01
N LYS A 540 -5.78 19.69 -13.96
CA LYS A 540 -5.17 19.84 -12.64
C LYS A 540 -5.39 18.66 -11.70
N PHE A 541 -6.34 17.76 -12.00
CA PHE A 541 -6.48 16.54 -11.22
C PHE A 541 -5.16 15.77 -11.26
N LYS A 542 -4.65 15.46 -10.07
CA LYS A 542 -3.28 15.03 -9.88
C LYS A 542 -3.19 13.91 -8.85
N TYR A 543 -3.85 14.05 -7.71
CA TYR A 543 -3.69 13.12 -6.61
C TYR A 543 -4.94 12.24 -6.42
N LEU A 544 -4.76 10.93 -6.48
CA LEU A 544 -5.74 9.93 -6.06
C LEU A 544 -5.21 9.20 -4.82
N LEU A 545 -5.86 9.42 -3.68
CA LEU A 545 -5.54 8.72 -2.43
C LEU A 545 -6.60 7.66 -2.13
N LEU A 546 -6.18 6.40 -2.07
CA LEU A 546 -7.03 5.27 -1.71
C LEU A 546 -6.92 5.04 -0.20
N PHE A 547 -8.00 5.24 0.54
CA PHE A 547 -8.02 5.10 1.99
C PHE A 547 -8.79 3.85 2.40
N GLY A 548 -8.05 2.77 2.59
CA GLY A 548 -8.57 1.46 2.98
C GLY A 548 -7.66 0.32 2.49
N SER A 549 -7.71 -0.80 3.21
CA SER A 549 -7.14 -2.08 2.75
C SER A 549 -7.84 -2.59 1.48
N ALA A 550 -7.20 -3.52 0.77
CA ALA A 550 -7.77 -4.23 -0.38
C ALA A 550 -7.69 -5.75 -0.17
N SER A 551 -8.29 -6.51 -1.08
CA SER A 551 -8.05 -7.95 -1.16
C SER A 551 -7.92 -8.46 -2.61
N PHE A 552 -7.18 -9.55 -2.82
CA PHE A 552 -7.29 -10.35 -4.05
C PHE A 552 -8.62 -11.11 -4.16
N ASP A 553 -9.34 -11.26 -3.03
CA ASP A 553 -10.61 -11.96 -2.93
C ASP A 553 -11.80 -10.98 -2.91
N TYR A 554 -12.14 -10.43 -4.08
CA TYR A 554 -13.20 -9.43 -4.23
C TYR A 554 -14.61 -9.89 -3.78
N ARG A 555 -14.86 -11.20 -3.77
CA ARG A 555 -16.16 -11.81 -3.44
C ARG A 555 -16.17 -12.48 -2.08
N HIS A 556 -15.10 -12.34 -1.30
CA HIS A 556 -14.96 -12.91 0.04
C HIS A 556 -15.14 -14.44 0.07
N LEU A 557 -14.61 -15.14 -0.92
CA LEU A 557 -14.63 -16.60 -1.07
C LEU A 557 -13.81 -17.34 0.01
N LEU A 558 -12.77 -16.72 0.57
CA LEU A 558 -11.98 -17.27 1.66
C LEU A 558 -12.76 -17.36 2.99
N ASN A 559 -13.91 -16.70 3.08
CA ASN A 559 -14.76 -16.68 4.28
C ASN A 559 -14.02 -16.27 5.57
N ASN A 560 -13.07 -15.34 5.47
CA ASN A 560 -12.40 -14.75 6.63
C ASN A 560 -13.40 -14.03 7.55
N ALA A 561 -13.05 -13.83 8.83
CA ALA A 561 -13.97 -13.26 9.82
C ALA A 561 -14.45 -11.82 9.50
N LYS A 562 -13.65 -11.05 8.75
CA LYS A 562 -13.99 -9.73 8.24
C LYS A 562 -13.62 -9.64 6.76
N ASP A 563 -14.41 -8.89 6.01
CA ASP A 563 -14.04 -8.44 4.66
C ASP A 563 -13.12 -7.23 4.78
N TYR A 564 -11.88 -7.36 4.29
CA TYR A 564 -10.89 -6.28 4.28
C TYR A 564 -10.72 -5.66 2.89
N ASP A 565 -11.53 -6.03 1.90
CA ASP A 565 -11.56 -5.38 0.59
C ASP A 565 -12.36 -4.06 0.66
N LEU A 566 -11.85 -3.08 1.42
CA LEU A 566 -12.54 -1.81 1.66
C LEU A 566 -12.51 -0.90 0.43
N VAL A 567 -11.34 -0.76 -0.19
CA VAL A 567 -11.14 -0.05 -1.47
C VAL A 567 -10.32 -0.96 -2.39
N PRO A 568 -10.90 -1.48 -3.49
CA PRO A 568 -10.27 -2.53 -4.27
C PRO A 568 -8.97 -2.06 -4.92
N SER A 569 -8.02 -2.99 -5.10
CA SER A 569 -6.90 -2.85 -6.04
C SER A 569 -7.24 -3.62 -7.31
N TYR A 570 -6.66 -3.27 -8.45
CA TYR A 570 -6.70 -4.13 -9.64
C TYR A 570 -5.75 -5.34 -9.46
N GLN A 571 -6.11 -6.49 -10.03
CA GLN A 571 -5.32 -7.73 -10.06
C GLN A 571 -5.02 -8.09 -11.52
N THR A 572 -3.81 -8.57 -11.82
CA THR A 572 -3.44 -9.00 -13.18
C THR A 572 -4.09 -10.32 -13.61
N ALA A 573 -4.18 -10.57 -14.92
CA ALA A 573 -4.82 -11.77 -15.47
C ALA A 573 -3.95 -13.04 -15.33
N GLU A 574 -2.65 -12.91 -15.10
CA GLU A 574 -1.64 -13.99 -15.06
C GLU A 574 -1.70 -14.85 -13.79
N SER A 575 -2.88 -15.32 -13.35
CA SER A 575 -3.15 -15.95 -12.04
C SER A 575 -2.44 -17.28 -11.73
N LEU A 576 -1.54 -17.74 -12.60
CA LEU A 576 -0.72 -18.95 -12.39
C LEU A 576 0.78 -18.64 -12.38
N ASP A 577 1.17 -17.39 -12.57
CA ASP A 577 2.57 -16.97 -12.63
C ASP A 577 2.94 -16.22 -11.34
N PRO A 578 3.79 -16.80 -10.46
CA PRO A 578 4.23 -16.16 -9.22
C PRO A 578 4.84 -14.76 -9.37
N ILE A 579 5.41 -14.47 -10.55
CA ILE A 579 6.09 -13.20 -10.83
C ILE A 579 5.12 -12.23 -11.52
N LEU A 580 4.27 -12.70 -12.43
CA LEU A 580 3.38 -11.84 -13.22
C LEU A 580 1.96 -11.67 -12.64
N ALA A 581 1.59 -12.45 -11.61
CA ALA A 581 0.37 -12.25 -10.82
C ALA A 581 0.61 -11.24 -9.70
N TYR A 582 0.05 -10.04 -9.78
CA TYR A 582 0.21 -9.03 -8.72
C TYR A 582 -0.95 -8.01 -8.69
N PRO A 583 -1.22 -7.39 -7.52
CA PRO A 583 -2.05 -6.21 -7.44
C PRO A 583 -1.35 -4.99 -8.04
N SER A 584 -2.10 -4.05 -8.62
CA SER A 584 -1.55 -2.76 -9.08
C SER A 584 -2.57 -1.62 -9.00
N ASP A 585 -2.32 -0.62 -8.15
CA ASP A 585 -3.12 0.61 -8.13
C ASP A 585 -2.79 1.55 -9.31
N ASP A 586 -1.71 1.27 -10.06
CA ASP A 586 -1.35 2.01 -11.28
C ASP A 586 -2.46 1.94 -12.35
N PHE A 587 -3.30 0.90 -12.31
CA PHE A 587 -4.51 0.81 -13.14
C PHE A 587 -5.40 2.05 -13.04
N PHE A 588 -5.46 2.69 -11.88
CA PHE A 588 -6.26 3.88 -11.64
C PHE A 588 -5.60 5.18 -12.09
N GLY A 589 -4.33 5.14 -12.56
CA GLY A 589 -3.63 6.28 -13.12
C GLY A 589 -3.24 6.15 -14.58
N LEU A 590 -3.61 5.04 -15.24
CA LEU A 590 -3.51 4.84 -16.68
C LEU A 590 -4.85 5.26 -17.33
N LEU A 591 -4.97 6.54 -17.70
CA LEU A 591 -6.25 7.18 -18.00
C LEU A 591 -6.47 7.43 -19.49
N ASP A 592 -5.41 7.33 -20.30
CA ASP A 592 -5.47 7.64 -21.71
C ASP A 592 -6.23 6.57 -22.52
N PRO A 593 -6.84 6.92 -23.68
CA PRO A 593 -7.76 6.02 -24.39
C PRO A 593 -7.18 4.66 -24.80
N GLN A 594 -5.86 4.57 -25.03
CA GLN A 594 -5.19 3.33 -25.45
C GLN A 594 -4.64 2.50 -24.28
N GLU A 595 -4.94 2.89 -23.05
CA GLU A 595 -4.43 2.25 -21.83
C GLU A 595 -5.51 1.44 -21.09
N GLY A 596 -5.21 1.05 -19.85
CA GLY A 596 -6.06 0.27 -18.96
C GLY A 596 -5.75 -1.23 -19.03
N GLU A 597 -5.89 -1.83 -20.21
CA GLU A 597 -5.62 -3.27 -20.40
C GLU A 597 -4.10 -3.57 -20.30
N ASN A 598 -3.73 -4.68 -19.64
CA ASN A 598 -2.34 -5.15 -19.47
C ASN A 598 -1.39 -4.19 -18.72
N LEU A 599 -1.89 -3.15 -18.04
CA LEU A 599 -1.08 -2.16 -17.29
C LEU A 599 0.05 -1.48 -18.09
N SER A 600 -0.12 -1.38 -19.41
CA SER A 600 0.82 -0.71 -20.30
C SER A 600 0.46 0.77 -20.44
N GLY A 601 1.48 1.63 -20.51
CA GLY A 601 1.30 3.09 -20.61
C GLY A 601 2.15 3.90 -19.64
N MET A 602 1.92 5.20 -19.59
CA MET A 602 2.54 6.10 -18.60
C MET A 602 1.45 6.61 -17.66
N LEU A 603 1.78 6.75 -16.38
CA LEU A 603 0.82 7.27 -15.39
C LEU A 603 0.53 8.75 -15.63
N ASP A 604 -0.75 9.10 -15.66
CA ASP A 604 -1.28 10.46 -15.80
C ASP A 604 -1.40 11.20 -14.45
N ILE A 605 -1.71 10.44 -13.40
CA ILE A 605 -1.96 10.93 -12.04
C ILE A 605 -1.22 10.08 -11.01
N GLU A 606 -0.93 10.71 -9.88
CA GLU A 606 -0.24 10.12 -8.75
C GLU A 606 -1.22 9.35 -7.86
N ILE A 607 -0.94 8.07 -7.61
CA ILE A 607 -1.71 7.24 -6.68
C ILE A 607 -0.90 6.98 -5.41
N GLY A 608 -1.57 7.08 -4.26
CA GLY A 608 -1.06 6.55 -2.99
C GLY A 608 -2.17 5.86 -2.20
N ARG A 609 -1.79 4.98 -1.28
CA ARG A 609 -2.73 4.20 -0.47
C ARG A 609 -2.42 4.29 1.03
N LEU A 610 -3.44 4.50 1.84
CA LEU A 610 -3.37 4.37 3.31
C LEU A 610 -4.02 3.05 3.73
N LEU A 611 -3.20 2.14 4.29
CA LEU A 611 -3.59 0.77 4.65
C LEU A 611 -4.26 0.71 6.02
N ALA A 612 -5.49 1.23 6.11
CA ALA A 612 -6.32 1.11 7.31
C ALA A 612 -7.43 0.07 7.12
N ARG A 613 -7.59 -0.82 8.10
CA ARG A 613 -8.66 -1.85 8.15
C ARG A 613 -9.84 -1.40 9.01
N ASP A 614 -9.62 -0.44 9.88
CA ASP A 614 -10.67 0.17 10.69
C ASP A 614 -10.41 1.65 11.00
N LEU A 615 -11.37 2.27 11.70
CA LEU A 615 -11.34 3.70 12.02
C LEU A 615 -10.19 4.08 12.96
N GLU A 616 -9.70 3.15 13.78
CA GLU A 616 -8.64 3.42 14.76
C GLU A 616 -7.25 3.39 14.11
N GLU A 617 -6.99 2.40 13.26
CA GLU A 617 -5.80 2.37 12.40
C GLU A 617 -5.76 3.61 11.49
N ALA A 618 -6.90 3.97 10.88
CA ALA A 618 -7.04 5.19 10.09
C ALA A 618 -6.70 6.45 10.90
N GLY A 619 -7.18 6.54 12.16
CA GLY A 619 -6.88 7.64 13.06
C GLY A 619 -5.38 7.76 13.35
N THR A 620 -4.71 6.63 13.57
CA THR A 620 -3.27 6.55 13.85
C THR A 620 -2.43 7.06 12.67
N ILE A 621 -2.76 6.63 11.45
CA ILE A 621 -2.09 7.06 10.22
C ILE A 621 -2.30 8.56 10.00
N VAL A 622 -3.55 9.05 10.12
CA VAL A 622 -3.86 10.48 9.92
C VAL A 622 -3.20 11.36 10.98
N ASP A 623 -3.15 10.93 12.24
CA ASP A 623 -2.44 11.63 13.32
C ASP A 623 -0.94 11.75 13.04
N LYS A 624 -0.32 10.68 12.50
CA LYS A 624 1.09 10.69 12.09
C LYS A 624 1.33 11.69 10.96
N ILE A 625 0.49 11.70 9.93
CA ILE A 625 0.57 12.63 8.80
C ILE A 625 0.46 14.08 9.26
N ILE A 626 -0.57 14.40 10.05
CA ILE A 626 -0.80 15.77 10.54
C ILE A 626 0.36 16.22 11.44
N ARG A 627 0.84 15.34 12.32
CA ARG A 627 1.98 15.63 13.21
C ARG A 627 3.25 15.92 12.41
N TYR A 628 3.54 15.10 11.39
CA TYR A 628 4.71 15.29 10.52
C TYR A 628 4.70 16.66 9.83
N ASP A 629 3.52 17.14 9.43
CA ASP A 629 3.36 18.41 8.74
C ASP A 629 3.37 19.64 9.66
N THR A 630 2.94 19.50 10.92
CA THR A 630 2.56 20.65 11.75
C THR A 630 3.24 20.75 13.11
N ASP A 631 3.82 19.68 13.65
CA ASP A 631 4.43 19.71 14.98
C ASP A 631 5.87 20.25 14.92
N PRO A 632 6.19 21.37 15.60
CA PRO A 632 7.54 21.94 15.60
C PRO A 632 8.64 20.98 16.09
N LYS A 633 8.28 19.92 16.84
CA LYS A 633 9.26 18.89 17.28
C LYS A 633 9.81 18.06 16.12
N VAL A 634 9.17 18.09 14.96
CA VAL A 634 9.69 17.48 13.72
C VAL A 634 10.92 18.24 13.22
N GLU A 635 11.07 19.51 13.58
CA GLU A 635 12.19 20.38 13.15
C GLU A 635 13.48 20.11 13.93
N SER A 636 14.24 19.08 13.53
CA SER A 636 15.54 18.71 14.12
C SER A 636 16.50 18.11 13.07
N ASP A 637 17.78 17.99 13.45
CA ASP A 637 18.90 17.51 12.62
C ASP A 637 18.74 16.10 12.02
N TRP A 638 17.75 15.30 12.44
CA TRP A 638 17.46 13.99 11.85
C TRP A 638 17.16 14.07 10.34
N LYS A 639 16.63 15.21 9.88
CA LYS A 639 16.37 15.49 8.46
C LYS A 639 17.64 15.53 7.60
N LEU A 640 18.81 15.57 8.22
CA LEU A 640 20.09 15.49 7.53
C LEU A 640 20.55 14.04 7.27
N ASN A 641 19.94 13.03 7.88
CA ASN A 641 20.51 11.68 7.89
C ASN A 641 19.86 10.77 6.83
N MET A 642 20.67 9.99 6.12
CA MET A 642 20.25 8.97 5.16
C MET A 642 20.73 7.61 5.64
N LEU A 643 19.88 6.59 5.56
CA LEU A 643 20.22 5.21 5.92
C LEU A 643 20.14 4.29 4.71
N PHE A 644 21.28 3.68 4.36
CA PHE A 644 21.43 2.74 3.26
C PHE A 644 21.68 1.32 3.80
N LEU A 645 20.81 0.39 3.44
CA LEU A 645 20.79 -0.99 3.90
C LEU A 645 20.99 -1.93 2.71
N GLY A 646 21.93 -2.86 2.79
CA GLY A 646 22.27 -3.77 1.69
C GLY A 646 22.46 -5.21 2.14
N ASP A 647 21.69 -6.12 1.53
CA ASP A 647 21.77 -7.57 1.71
C ASP A 647 23.09 -8.16 1.17
N ASP A 648 23.63 -9.18 1.85
CA ASP A 648 24.95 -9.74 1.59
C ASP A 648 25.00 -10.84 0.52
N GLU A 649 23.84 -11.28 0.05
CA GLU A 649 23.72 -12.35 -0.95
C GLU A 649 24.02 -11.91 -2.41
N ASP A 650 23.92 -12.87 -3.34
CA ASP A 650 24.04 -12.68 -4.79
C ASP A 650 25.35 -12.02 -5.26
N GLY A 651 26.46 -12.35 -4.58
CA GLY A 651 27.79 -11.85 -4.95
C GLY A 651 27.92 -10.33 -4.79
N ASN A 652 27.33 -9.77 -3.73
CA ASN A 652 27.29 -8.34 -3.40
C ASN A 652 26.42 -7.48 -4.33
N THR A 653 25.56 -8.08 -5.16
CA THR A 653 24.71 -7.31 -6.10
C THR A 653 23.88 -6.23 -5.38
N HIS A 654 23.30 -6.57 -4.23
CA HIS A 654 22.46 -5.66 -3.46
C HIS A 654 23.27 -4.59 -2.71
N MET A 655 24.36 -4.98 -2.02
CA MET A 655 25.28 -4.03 -1.38
C MET A 655 25.90 -3.05 -2.39
N SER A 656 26.30 -3.53 -3.57
CA SER A 656 26.83 -2.68 -4.64
C SER A 656 25.76 -1.70 -5.13
N GLY A 657 24.54 -2.18 -5.41
CA GLY A 657 23.46 -1.33 -5.87
C GLY A 657 23.09 -0.24 -4.87
N VAL A 658 23.00 -0.56 -3.58
CA VAL A 658 22.67 0.46 -2.57
C VAL A 658 23.84 1.42 -2.30
N ASP A 659 25.10 0.96 -2.42
CA ASP A 659 26.27 1.84 -2.32
C ASP A 659 26.34 2.81 -3.51
N ASP A 660 25.96 2.36 -4.71
CA ASP A 660 25.85 3.23 -5.88
C ASP A 660 24.81 4.35 -5.67
N LEU A 661 23.66 4.03 -5.07
CA LEU A 661 22.66 5.03 -4.66
C LEU A 661 23.21 6.00 -3.61
N ALA A 662 23.97 5.50 -2.64
CA ALA A 662 24.64 6.35 -1.65
C ALA A 662 25.66 7.27 -2.32
N ASN A 663 26.46 6.77 -3.26
CA ASN A 663 27.45 7.56 -3.99
C ASN A 663 26.77 8.64 -4.85
N TYR A 664 25.64 8.32 -5.50
CA TYR A 664 24.80 9.29 -6.20
C TYR A 664 24.31 10.39 -5.24
N ASN A 665 23.72 10.01 -4.10
CA ASN A 665 23.22 10.95 -3.10
C ASN A 665 24.30 11.91 -2.57
N SER A 666 25.53 11.43 -2.36
CA SER A 666 26.66 12.28 -1.95
C SER A 666 27.00 13.37 -2.97
N SER A 667 26.69 13.14 -4.25
CA SER A 667 26.92 14.11 -5.33
C SER A 667 25.74 15.07 -5.54
N ASP A 668 24.49 14.56 -5.47
CA ASP A 668 23.28 15.33 -5.76
C ASP A 668 22.80 16.15 -4.54
N ALA A 669 22.93 15.59 -3.34
CA ALA A 669 22.52 16.20 -2.08
C ALA A 669 23.63 16.13 -1.01
N PRO A 670 24.80 16.77 -1.24
CA PRO A 670 25.96 16.70 -0.35
C PRO A 670 25.74 17.28 1.06
N TRP A 671 24.62 17.98 1.27
CA TRP A 671 24.20 18.47 2.59
C TRP A 671 23.69 17.36 3.53
N LEU A 672 23.39 16.17 3.00
CA LEU A 672 22.98 15.00 3.77
C LEU A 672 24.16 14.18 4.30
N ASN A 673 23.99 13.56 5.46
CA ASN A 673 24.94 12.67 6.11
C ASN A 673 24.51 11.22 5.89
N GLN A 674 25.46 10.32 5.61
CA GLN A 674 25.16 8.95 5.23
C GLN A 674 25.52 7.97 6.33
N HIS A 675 24.61 7.03 6.55
CA HIS A 675 24.79 5.85 7.39
C HIS A 675 24.61 4.62 6.51
N LYS A 676 25.56 3.68 6.58
CA LYS A 676 25.59 2.47 5.74
C LYS A 676 25.59 1.24 6.64
N VAL A 677 24.55 0.42 6.54
CA VAL A 677 24.42 -0.86 7.25
C VAL A 677 24.37 -1.95 6.18
N TYR A 678 25.57 -2.39 5.80
CA TYR A 678 25.75 -3.51 4.87
C TYR A 678 25.86 -4.76 5.72
N LEU A 679 24.99 -5.75 5.47
CA LEU A 679 24.82 -6.91 6.38
C LEU A 679 26.16 -7.62 6.63
N ASP A 680 26.94 -7.85 5.57
CA ASP A 680 28.27 -8.48 5.64
C ASP A 680 29.33 -7.67 6.43
N ALA A 681 29.06 -6.40 6.78
CA ALA A 681 29.94 -5.64 7.66
C ALA A 681 29.83 -6.08 9.14
N TYR A 682 28.77 -6.82 9.48
CA TYR A 682 28.46 -7.28 10.83
C TYR A 682 28.75 -8.78 10.97
N GLU A 683 28.80 -9.26 12.22
CA GLU A 683 29.04 -10.67 12.50
C GLU A 683 27.76 -11.48 12.30
N GLN A 684 27.84 -12.49 11.43
CA GLN A 684 26.79 -13.48 11.30
C GLN A 684 26.92 -14.52 12.39
N ILE A 685 25.82 -14.83 13.07
CA ILE A 685 25.78 -15.87 14.10
C ILE A 685 24.83 -17.00 13.71
N SER A 686 25.26 -18.23 13.99
CA SER A 686 24.45 -19.42 13.77
C SER A 686 23.62 -19.74 15.01
N THR A 687 22.31 -19.87 14.83
CA THR A 687 21.36 -20.28 15.89
C THR A 687 20.64 -21.57 15.49
N PRO A 688 20.02 -22.30 16.43
CA PRO A 688 19.18 -23.45 16.08
C PRO A 688 18.05 -23.12 15.08
N GLY A 689 17.64 -21.85 14.97
CA GLY A 689 16.67 -21.39 13.99
C GLY A 689 17.25 -20.88 12.66
N GLY A 690 18.55 -21.06 12.40
CA GLY A 690 19.26 -20.52 11.23
C GLY A 690 20.12 -19.29 11.55
N GLU A 691 20.80 -18.78 10.52
CA GLU A 691 21.75 -17.66 10.60
C GLU A 691 21.08 -16.32 10.90
N ARG A 692 21.77 -15.43 11.62
CA ARG A 692 21.26 -14.12 12.05
C ARG A 692 22.31 -13.03 11.99
N TYR A 693 21.83 -11.80 11.85
CA TYR A 693 22.59 -10.57 12.10
C TYR A 693 21.95 -9.72 13.21
N PRO A 694 22.06 -10.08 14.51
CA PRO A 694 21.45 -9.31 15.60
C PRO A 694 21.96 -7.86 15.65
N ASP A 695 23.24 -7.66 15.35
CA ASP A 695 23.85 -6.32 15.34
C ASP A 695 23.33 -5.43 14.21
N VAL A 696 22.85 -6.01 13.10
CA VAL A 696 22.17 -5.27 12.04
C VAL A 696 20.82 -4.76 12.52
N ASN A 697 20.01 -5.59 13.18
CA ASN A 697 18.72 -5.16 13.76
C ASN A 697 18.91 -4.08 14.82
N ARG A 698 19.94 -4.20 15.66
CA ARG A 698 20.32 -3.17 16.62
C ARG A 698 20.71 -1.88 15.90
N ALA A 699 21.60 -1.94 14.91
CA ALA A 699 22.03 -0.76 14.15
C ALA A 699 20.85 -0.04 13.48
N ILE A 700 19.94 -0.79 12.85
CA ILE A 700 18.73 -0.21 12.23
C ILE A 700 17.87 0.50 13.30
N THR A 701 17.63 -0.15 14.43
CA THR A 701 16.81 0.43 15.52
C THR A 701 17.44 1.70 16.10
N GLU A 702 18.76 1.71 16.27
CA GLU A 702 19.52 2.88 16.72
C GLU A 702 19.44 4.05 15.72
N GLU A 703 19.55 3.76 14.42
CA GLU A 703 19.40 4.78 13.37
C GLU A 703 17.97 5.33 13.29
N VAL A 704 16.95 4.47 13.46
CA VAL A 704 15.55 4.91 13.50
C VAL A 704 15.29 5.82 14.71
N TYR A 705 15.85 5.49 15.87
CA TYR A 705 15.75 6.34 17.08
C TYR A 705 16.47 7.68 16.91
N ARG A 706 17.69 7.67 16.35
CA ARG A 706 18.43 8.89 15.98
C ARG A 706 17.60 9.73 15.00
N GLY A 707 16.95 9.05 14.07
CA GLY A 707 16.10 9.56 13.03
C GLY A 707 16.84 9.63 11.70
N ALA A 708 16.18 9.12 10.66
CA ALA A 708 16.63 9.15 9.28
C ALA A 708 15.59 9.90 8.44
N PHE A 709 16.03 10.73 7.51
CA PHE A 709 15.16 11.39 6.54
C PHE A 709 14.60 10.37 5.55
N VAL A 710 15.47 9.50 5.04
CA VAL A 710 15.13 8.39 4.14
C VAL A 710 15.92 7.14 4.52
N MET A 711 15.22 6.01 4.54
CA MET A 711 15.78 4.67 4.68
C MET A 711 15.64 3.93 3.35
N THR A 712 16.69 3.27 2.87
CA THR A 712 16.67 2.53 1.60
C THR A 712 17.26 1.15 1.79
N TYR A 713 16.52 0.12 1.38
CA TYR A 713 16.95 -1.28 1.41
C TYR A 713 16.88 -1.91 0.02
N LEU A 714 17.97 -2.52 -0.43
CA LEU A 714 18.01 -3.42 -1.58
C LEU A 714 18.41 -4.82 -1.07
N GLY A 715 17.65 -5.85 -1.45
CA GLY A 715 17.90 -7.21 -1.02
C GLY A 715 16.69 -8.15 -1.04
N HIS A 716 16.86 -9.34 -0.47
CA HIS A 716 15.78 -10.30 -0.27
C HIS A 716 14.83 -9.89 0.85
N GLY A 717 13.62 -10.45 0.85
CA GLY A 717 12.61 -10.09 1.83
C GLY A 717 11.30 -10.80 1.57
N GLY A 718 10.37 -10.58 2.48
CA GLY A 718 9.02 -11.11 2.41
C GLY A 718 8.11 -10.45 3.45
N PRO A 719 6.90 -10.98 3.64
CA PRO A 719 5.88 -10.34 4.46
C PRO A 719 6.26 -10.22 5.95
N THR A 720 7.24 -10.99 6.43
CA THR A 720 7.63 -11.04 7.85
C THR A 720 8.93 -10.30 8.17
N GLY A 721 9.59 -9.72 7.17
CA GLY A 721 10.85 -8.99 7.34
C GLY A 721 11.74 -8.98 6.09
N LEU A 722 12.97 -8.53 6.27
CA LEU A 722 14.03 -8.40 5.27
C LEU A 722 15.10 -9.47 5.46
N ALA A 723 15.77 -9.84 4.37
CA ALA A 723 16.85 -10.84 4.32
C ALA A 723 16.50 -12.23 4.87
N GLN A 724 17.31 -13.25 4.58
CA GLN A 724 17.07 -14.60 5.12
C GLN A 724 17.44 -14.68 6.61
N GLU A 725 18.31 -13.77 7.06
CA GLU A 725 18.90 -13.66 8.39
C GLU A 725 17.99 -12.95 9.40
N ARG A 726 16.71 -12.75 9.04
CA ARG A 726 15.66 -12.17 9.89
C ARG A 726 15.96 -10.74 10.31
N VAL A 727 16.16 -9.88 9.33
CA VAL A 727 16.38 -8.45 9.52
C VAL A 727 15.03 -7.72 9.52
N LEU A 728 14.83 -6.77 10.44
CA LEU A 728 13.64 -5.94 10.54
C LEU A 728 12.32 -6.73 10.56
N GLN A 729 12.14 -7.57 11.57
CA GLN A 729 10.90 -8.32 11.77
C GLN A 729 9.86 -7.48 12.53
N GLU A 730 8.65 -8.03 12.67
CA GLU A 730 7.55 -7.41 13.42
C GLU A 730 7.96 -6.94 14.83
N ASN A 731 8.69 -7.76 15.58
CA ASN A 731 9.13 -7.40 16.93
C ASN A 731 10.14 -6.25 16.92
N ASP A 732 10.99 -6.13 15.89
CA ASP A 732 11.92 -5.01 15.77
C ASP A 732 11.15 -3.72 15.51
N ILE A 733 10.20 -3.74 14.56
CA ILE A 733 9.38 -2.58 14.17
C ILE A 733 8.57 -2.04 15.35
N LYS A 734 7.92 -2.93 16.13
CA LYS A 734 7.13 -2.54 17.32
C LYS A 734 7.95 -1.86 18.40
N THR A 735 9.27 -2.02 18.41
CA THR A 735 10.14 -1.39 19.41
C THR A 735 10.60 0.02 19.04
N TRP A 736 10.30 0.49 17.83
CA TRP A 736 10.72 1.80 17.34
C TRP A 736 10.17 2.95 18.19
N ASP A 737 11.02 3.94 18.45
CA ASP A 737 10.71 5.16 19.20
C ASP A 737 11.19 6.37 18.39
N ASN A 738 10.35 6.79 17.42
CA ASN A 738 10.69 7.81 16.43
C ASN A 738 9.47 8.66 16.03
N GLN A 739 8.51 8.86 16.95
CA GLN A 739 7.22 9.53 16.71
C GLN A 739 7.30 10.85 15.91
N TYR A 740 8.37 11.64 16.07
CA TYR A 740 8.60 12.93 15.40
C TYR A 740 9.67 12.88 14.30
N LYS A 741 10.17 11.69 13.97
CA LYS A 741 11.31 11.45 13.07
C LYS A 741 10.99 10.30 12.11
N SER A 742 9.79 10.32 11.53
CA SER A 742 9.29 9.24 10.68
C SER A 742 9.93 9.31 9.28
N PRO A 743 10.77 8.34 8.88
CA PRO A 743 11.44 8.33 7.58
C PRO A 743 10.48 7.97 6.45
N LEU A 744 10.84 8.35 5.23
CA LEU A 744 10.43 7.60 4.03
C LEU A 744 11.21 6.29 3.98
N LEU A 745 10.53 5.16 3.84
CA LEU A 745 11.16 3.86 3.66
C LEU A 745 11.03 3.38 2.21
N ILE A 746 12.16 3.18 1.55
CA ILE A 746 12.27 2.68 0.18
C ILE A 746 12.76 1.23 0.26
N THR A 747 11.95 0.27 -0.14
CA THR A 747 12.32 -1.16 -0.13
C THR A 747 12.26 -1.73 -1.53
N ALA A 748 13.41 -2.17 -2.03
CA ALA A 748 13.57 -2.85 -3.30
C ALA A 748 13.80 -4.34 -3.05
N THR A 749 12.72 -5.05 -2.73
CA THR A 749 12.74 -6.44 -2.26
C THR A 749 11.49 -7.21 -2.74
N CYS A 750 11.35 -8.50 -2.43
CA CYS A 750 10.13 -9.27 -2.76
C CYS A 750 9.08 -9.11 -1.65
N SER A 751 7.81 -8.91 -2.03
CA SER A 751 6.63 -9.08 -1.16
C SER A 751 6.77 -8.54 0.27
N PHE A 752 7.34 -7.35 0.48
CA PHE A 752 7.46 -6.77 1.83
C PHE A 752 6.11 -6.23 2.32
N THR A 753 5.27 -5.78 1.37
CA THR A 753 3.93 -5.23 1.66
C THR A 753 2.83 -5.86 0.78
N PRO A 754 2.56 -7.18 0.86
CA PRO A 754 1.47 -7.84 0.13
C PRO A 754 0.10 -7.48 0.75
N PHE A 755 -0.27 -6.21 0.63
CA PHE A 755 -1.40 -5.56 1.30
C PHE A 755 -2.79 -6.11 0.90
N ASP A 756 -2.85 -6.91 -0.15
CA ASP A 756 -4.05 -7.52 -0.69
C ASP A 756 -4.31 -8.95 -0.16
N ASP A 757 -3.42 -9.48 0.69
CA ASP A 757 -3.68 -10.72 1.44
C ASP A 757 -4.37 -10.38 2.78
N PRO A 758 -5.68 -10.65 2.92
CA PRO A 758 -6.46 -10.22 4.08
C PRO A 758 -6.13 -11.01 5.37
N ARG A 759 -5.25 -12.02 5.32
CA ARG A 759 -4.96 -12.91 6.46
C ARG A 759 -3.70 -12.54 7.20
N ILE A 760 -2.84 -11.72 6.61
CA ILE A 760 -1.55 -11.33 7.19
C ILE A 760 -1.52 -9.84 7.47
N LEU A 761 -0.81 -9.44 8.52
CA LEU A 761 -0.36 -8.07 8.70
C LEU A 761 1.14 -8.07 8.40
N SER A 762 1.53 -7.51 7.26
CA SER A 762 2.92 -7.56 6.81
C SER A 762 3.82 -6.60 7.60
N ALA A 763 5.13 -6.87 7.59
CA ALA A 763 6.14 -5.98 8.14
C ALA A 763 6.05 -4.58 7.51
N GLY A 764 5.78 -4.48 6.21
CA GLY A 764 5.53 -3.21 5.52
C GLY A 764 4.34 -2.44 6.10
N GLU A 765 3.16 -3.07 6.20
CA GLU A 765 1.96 -2.48 6.80
C GLU A 765 2.19 -2.01 8.24
N LEU A 766 2.87 -2.83 9.03
CA LEU A 766 3.15 -2.56 10.43
C LEU A 766 4.01 -1.30 10.64
N THR A 767 4.89 -0.95 9.70
CA THR A 767 5.65 0.32 9.80
C THR A 767 4.76 1.56 9.68
N GLN A 768 3.59 1.45 9.04
CA GLN A 768 2.60 2.54 8.93
C GLN A 768 1.60 2.55 10.08
N ASP A 769 1.06 1.39 10.46
CA ASP A 769 -0.03 1.23 11.44
C ASP A 769 0.44 1.34 12.90
N GLN A 770 1.26 2.34 13.19
CA GLN A 770 1.75 2.64 14.52
C GLN A 770 1.93 4.14 14.69
N THR A 771 1.96 4.63 15.94
CA THR A 771 2.34 6.02 16.20
C THR A 771 3.80 6.30 15.81
N ASN A 772 4.67 5.30 15.99
CA ASN A 772 6.05 5.26 15.52
C ASN A 772 6.13 4.66 14.10
N GLY A 773 7.34 4.56 13.56
CA GLY A 773 7.61 3.99 12.24
C GLY A 773 7.73 5.03 11.13
N THR A 774 7.25 4.68 9.94
CA THR A 774 7.52 5.41 8.70
C THR A 774 6.41 6.40 8.39
N ILE A 775 6.72 7.49 7.67
CA ILE A 775 5.71 8.45 7.18
C ILE A 775 5.04 7.91 5.91
N ALA A 776 5.83 7.26 5.06
CA ALA A 776 5.40 6.64 3.84
C ALA A 776 6.38 5.52 3.45
N LEU A 777 5.93 4.62 2.58
CA LEU A 777 6.77 3.62 1.94
C LEU A 777 6.70 3.75 0.43
N PHE A 778 7.85 3.61 -0.21
CA PHE A 778 7.92 3.11 -1.57
C PHE A 778 8.33 1.65 -1.52
N SER A 779 7.36 0.75 -1.74
CA SER A 779 7.56 -0.68 -1.45
C SER A 779 6.92 -1.58 -2.49
N THR A 780 7.36 -2.84 -2.51
CA THR A 780 6.92 -3.88 -3.43
C THR A 780 5.89 -4.81 -2.79
N VAL A 781 5.03 -5.37 -3.63
CA VAL A 781 3.89 -6.20 -3.20
C VAL A 781 4.03 -7.68 -3.58
N ARG A 782 4.90 -8.01 -4.55
CA ARG A 782 5.15 -9.36 -5.07
C ARG A 782 6.62 -9.56 -5.43
N ALA A 783 6.96 -10.72 -5.97
CA ALA A 783 8.30 -11.04 -6.45
C ALA A 783 8.77 -10.08 -7.56
N VAL A 784 10.04 -9.72 -7.55
CA VAL A 784 10.65 -8.69 -8.40
C VAL A 784 12.08 -9.06 -8.81
N TYR A 785 12.56 -8.49 -9.92
CA TYR A 785 13.95 -8.66 -10.35
C TYR A 785 14.88 -7.59 -9.75
N ALA A 786 16.07 -8.01 -9.29
CA ALA A 786 17.03 -7.12 -8.62
C ALA A 786 17.53 -5.96 -9.50
N SER A 787 17.79 -6.20 -10.79
CA SER A 787 18.25 -5.17 -11.73
C SER A 787 17.21 -4.09 -12.00
N GLU A 788 15.96 -4.47 -12.19
CA GLU A 788 14.83 -3.54 -12.36
C GLU A 788 14.54 -2.76 -11.08
N ASN A 789 14.71 -3.41 -9.92
CA ASN A 789 14.63 -2.76 -8.61
C ASN A 789 15.68 -1.66 -8.43
N TYR A 790 16.93 -1.93 -8.81
CA TYR A 790 17.99 -0.93 -8.79
C TYR A 790 17.67 0.23 -9.74
N ALA A 791 17.25 -0.04 -10.98
CA ALA A 791 16.89 1.00 -11.95
C ALA A 791 15.78 1.92 -11.43
N LEU A 792 14.72 1.36 -10.83
CA LEU A 792 13.64 2.15 -10.24
C LEU A 792 14.08 2.94 -9.01
N SER A 793 14.93 2.35 -8.15
CA SER A 793 15.48 3.03 -6.98
C SER A 793 16.38 4.20 -7.40
N LEU A 794 17.21 4.03 -8.41
CA LEU A 794 18.04 5.10 -8.96
C LEU A 794 17.17 6.22 -9.53
N ALA A 795 16.19 5.90 -10.38
CA ALA A 795 15.26 6.88 -10.94
C ALA A 795 14.51 7.65 -9.83
N THR A 796 14.15 6.98 -8.73
CA THR A 796 13.56 7.61 -7.54
C THR A 796 14.51 8.62 -6.90
N PHE A 797 15.75 8.22 -6.63
CA PHE A 797 16.78 9.10 -6.05
C PHE A 797 17.08 10.31 -6.95
N GLU A 798 17.04 10.13 -8.27
CA GLU A 798 17.24 11.22 -9.21
C GLU A 798 16.15 12.30 -9.17
N LYS A 799 14.97 12.01 -8.59
CA LYS A 799 13.89 12.99 -8.43
C LYS A 799 13.76 13.48 -6.99
N LEU A 800 14.13 12.64 -6.01
CA LEU A 800 13.92 12.84 -4.59
C LEU A 800 14.47 14.18 -4.04
N PHE A 801 15.59 14.68 -4.56
CA PHE A 801 16.21 15.94 -4.08
C PHE A 801 16.29 17.02 -5.16
N LYS A 802 15.62 16.85 -6.31
CA LYS A 802 15.62 17.86 -7.37
C LYS A 802 14.45 18.82 -7.21
N LYS A 803 14.76 20.11 -7.03
CA LYS A 803 13.76 21.19 -7.03
C LYS A 803 13.33 21.50 -8.46
N ASP A 804 12.03 21.70 -8.66
CA ASP A 804 11.47 22.30 -9.87
C ASP A 804 11.03 23.76 -9.61
N ALA A 805 10.26 24.35 -10.53
CA ALA A 805 9.73 25.71 -10.36
C ALA A 805 8.80 25.88 -9.14
N ASN A 806 8.24 24.79 -8.62
CA ASN A 806 7.34 24.73 -7.48
C ASN A 806 8.03 24.20 -6.19
N GLY A 807 9.36 24.10 -6.21
CA GLY A 807 10.18 23.62 -5.09
C GLY A 807 10.40 22.11 -5.12
N TYR A 808 10.50 21.48 -3.95
CA TYR A 808 10.62 20.03 -3.89
C TYR A 808 9.31 19.33 -4.29
N PRO A 809 9.38 18.19 -4.99
CA PRO A 809 8.22 17.42 -5.40
C PRO A 809 7.51 16.75 -4.21
N THR A 810 6.25 16.38 -4.41
CA THR A 810 5.51 15.51 -3.47
C THR A 810 5.97 14.05 -3.60
N LEU A 811 5.60 13.20 -2.65
CA LEU A 811 5.88 11.76 -2.70
C LEU A 811 5.29 11.12 -3.96
N GLY A 812 4.07 11.50 -4.34
CA GLY A 812 3.44 11.05 -5.56
C GLY A 812 4.23 11.46 -6.80
N ASP A 813 4.64 12.73 -6.89
CA ASP A 813 5.42 13.28 -8.01
C ASP A 813 6.71 12.49 -8.25
N ILE A 814 7.42 12.18 -7.16
CA ILE A 814 8.68 11.45 -7.18
C ILE A 814 8.46 10.06 -7.79
N LEU A 815 7.50 9.31 -7.25
CA LEU A 815 7.30 7.93 -7.66
C LEU A 815 6.71 7.83 -9.07
N LEU A 816 5.73 8.66 -9.43
CA LEU A 816 5.15 8.70 -10.78
C LEU A 816 6.24 8.99 -11.82
N SER A 817 7.07 9.99 -11.56
CA SER A 817 8.16 10.37 -12.49
C SER A 817 9.17 9.22 -12.65
N ALA A 818 9.55 8.56 -11.56
CA ALA A 818 10.47 7.42 -11.60
C ALA A 818 9.89 6.22 -12.37
N LYS A 819 8.61 5.89 -12.15
CA LYS A 819 7.92 4.82 -12.87
C LYS A 819 7.79 5.10 -14.36
N ASN A 820 7.42 6.32 -14.73
CA ASN A 820 7.28 6.71 -16.14
C ASN A 820 8.63 6.72 -16.88
N GLU A 821 9.73 6.95 -16.16
CA GLU A 821 11.07 6.83 -16.73
C GLU A 821 11.46 5.36 -16.98
N VAL A 822 11.28 4.50 -15.96
CA VAL A 822 11.75 3.11 -16.04
C VAL A 822 10.82 2.26 -16.88
N LEU A 823 9.50 2.27 -16.65
CA LEU A 823 8.46 1.38 -17.21
C LEU A 823 8.75 -0.14 -17.02
N GLY A 824 7.72 -0.95 -16.82
CA GLY A 824 7.84 -2.42 -16.76
C GLY A 824 7.19 -3.07 -15.54
N ALA A 825 7.27 -4.40 -15.44
CA ALA A 825 6.52 -5.15 -14.44
C ALA A 825 6.91 -4.81 -13.00
N ASN A 826 8.21 -4.63 -12.68
CA ASN A 826 8.60 -4.18 -11.34
C ASN A 826 8.03 -2.80 -10.99
N SER A 827 7.98 -1.88 -11.95
CA SER A 827 7.43 -0.53 -11.71
C SER A 827 5.95 -0.56 -11.32
N ARG A 828 5.18 -1.51 -11.87
CA ARG A 828 3.76 -1.73 -11.54
C ARG A 828 3.53 -2.41 -10.19
N LYS A 829 4.56 -3.04 -9.64
CA LYS A 829 4.56 -3.67 -8.30
C LYS A 829 5.06 -2.75 -7.20
N TYR A 830 5.57 -1.56 -7.55
CA TYR A 830 6.08 -0.58 -6.60
C TYR A 830 4.96 0.39 -6.22
N PHE A 831 4.63 0.53 -4.95
CA PHE A 831 3.51 1.34 -4.48
C PHE A 831 4.00 2.48 -3.62
N LEU A 832 3.26 3.60 -3.63
CA LEU A 832 3.29 4.55 -2.53
C LEU A 832 2.24 4.13 -1.51
N PHE A 833 2.70 3.57 -0.40
CA PHE A 833 1.88 3.46 0.81
C PHE A 833 2.08 4.74 1.61
N GLY A 834 1.11 5.66 1.53
CA GLY A 834 1.22 7.02 2.02
C GLY A 834 0.37 7.99 1.22
N ASP A 835 0.43 9.26 1.61
CA ASP A 835 -0.33 10.32 0.96
C ASP A 835 0.45 10.89 -0.25
N PRO A 836 -0.08 10.76 -1.50
CA PRO A 836 0.63 11.18 -2.70
C PRO A 836 0.82 12.70 -2.78
N SER A 837 0.01 13.48 -2.06
CA SER A 837 0.08 14.94 -2.02
C SER A 837 1.04 15.48 -0.95
N GLN A 838 1.58 14.60 -0.09
CA GLN A 838 2.52 15.00 0.96
C GLN A 838 3.92 15.25 0.39
N LYS A 839 4.60 16.28 0.88
CA LYS A 839 6.04 16.47 0.68
C LYS A 839 6.78 15.89 1.88
N LEU A 840 7.99 15.36 1.68
CA LEU A 840 8.88 15.15 2.82
C LEU A 840 9.19 16.50 3.47
N ALA A 841 9.58 16.46 4.75
CA ALA A 841 9.91 17.64 5.53
C ALA A 841 11.27 18.23 5.13
N TYR A 842 11.43 18.59 3.85
CA TYR A 842 12.63 19.19 3.29
C TYR A 842 12.93 20.52 3.97
N PRO A 843 14.19 20.80 4.33
CA PRO A 843 14.60 22.10 4.83
C PRO A 843 14.25 23.24 3.86
N LYS A 844 13.63 24.30 4.36
CA LYS A 844 13.10 25.40 3.54
C LYS A 844 14.20 26.34 3.05
N PHE A 845 15.19 26.61 3.90
CA PHE A 845 16.26 27.57 3.69
C PHE A 845 17.65 26.94 3.66
N GLU A 846 18.68 27.76 3.38
CA GLU A 846 20.07 27.32 3.33
C GLU A 846 20.85 27.88 4.53
N ALA A 847 21.63 27.03 5.21
CA ALA A 847 22.61 27.45 6.21
C ALA A 847 24.03 27.40 5.62
N GLU A 848 24.84 28.43 5.83
CA GLU A 848 26.20 28.53 5.29
C GLU A 848 27.22 28.83 6.39
N VAL A 849 28.42 28.26 6.27
CA VAL A 849 29.62 28.68 7.02
C VAL A 849 30.31 29.82 6.26
N THR A 850 30.42 30.99 6.88
CA THR A 850 31.06 32.17 6.26
C THR A 850 32.53 32.30 6.61
N SER A 851 32.95 31.87 7.81
CA SER A 851 34.34 32.00 8.26
C SER A 851 34.78 30.91 9.22
N LEU A 852 36.07 30.57 9.15
CA LEU A 852 36.79 29.69 10.06
C LEU A 852 37.94 30.48 10.70
N ASN A 853 37.99 30.51 12.04
CA ASN A 853 39.01 31.22 12.81
C ASN A 853 39.17 32.70 12.43
N GLY A 854 38.06 33.36 12.06
CA GLY A 854 38.01 34.77 11.69
C GLY A 854 38.41 35.08 10.24
N ALA A 855 38.83 34.08 9.45
CA ALA A 855 39.12 34.21 8.03
C ALA A 855 37.96 33.64 7.18
N PRO A 856 37.66 34.19 5.99
CA PRO A 856 36.73 33.58 5.06
C PRO A 856 37.14 32.15 4.72
N LEU A 857 36.17 31.24 4.76
CA LEU A 857 36.43 29.82 4.54
C LEU A 857 36.97 29.58 3.11
N ASN A 858 38.13 28.94 3.01
CA ASN A 858 38.78 28.67 1.73
C ASN A 858 39.39 27.26 1.69
N ASN A 859 39.58 26.73 0.46
CA ASN A 859 40.10 25.37 0.20
C ASN A 859 41.59 25.18 0.58
N THR A 860 42.15 25.95 1.50
CA THR A 860 43.49 25.73 2.06
C THR A 860 43.50 25.72 3.59
N ASP A 861 42.41 26.12 4.24
CA ASP A 861 42.31 26.12 5.69
C ASP A 861 42.38 24.68 6.22
N THR A 862 43.18 24.46 7.26
CA THR A 862 43.35 23.14 7.89
C THR A 862 43.10 23.25 9.38
N ILE A 863 42.14 22.47 9.86
CA ILE A 863 41.84 22.25 11.28
C ILE A 863 42.77 21.13 11.81
N ARG A 864 43.46 21.38 12.92
CA ARG A 864 44.48 20.47 13.49
C ARG A 864 44.08 19.94 14.86
N ALA A 865 44.64 18.80 15.26
CA ALA A 865 44.44 18.25 16.60
C ALA A 865 44.80 19.27 17.70
N LEU A 866 43.97 19.35 18.74
CA LEU A 866 44.08 20.23 19.91
C LEU A 866 44.04 21.74 19.60
N GLU A 867 43.60 22.12 18.40
CA GLU A 867 43.36 23.50 18.00
C GLU A 867 41.99 23.98 18.51
N LYS A 868 41.90 25.24 18.96
CA LYS A 868 40.61 25.92 19.17
C LYS A 868 40.08 26.39 17.82
N VAL A 869 38.84 26.04 17.52
CA VAL A 869 38.15 26.41 16.28
C VAL A 869 36.97 27.34 16.59
N THR A 870 36.83 28.41 15.83
CA THR A 870 35.65 29.28 15.82
C THR A 870 35.03 29.25 14.43
N LEU A 871 33.80 28.76 14.31
CA LEU A 871 32.99 28.79 13.09
C LEU A 871 31.95 29.91 13.21
N LYS A 872 31.75 30.64 12.11
CA LYS A 872 30.63 31.58 11.97
C LYS A 872 29.91 31.34 10.67
N GLY A 873 28.63 31.68 10.65
CA GLY A 873 27.83 31.53 9.46
C GLY A 873 26.51 32.26 9.52
N ILE A 874 25.71 32.04 8.48
CA ILE A 874 24.41 32.67 8.28
C ILE A 874 23.35 31.67 7.84
N VAL A 875 22.09 31.97 8.13
CA VAL A 875 20.91 31.39 7.48
C VAL A 875 20.49 32.34 6.36
N LYS A 876 20.29 31.80 5.15
CA LYS A 876 19.89 32.57 3.97
C LYS A 876 18.39 32.51 3.75
N ASN A 877 17.81 33.62 3.30
CA ASN A 877 16.45 33.66 2.78
C ASN A 877 16.41 33.14 1.33
N ALA A 878 15.19 33.07 0.76
CA ALA A 878 15.00 32.61 -0.63
C ALA A 878 15.72 33.46 -1.70
N ALA A 879 16.09 34.72 -1.38
CA ALA A 879 16.87 35.59 -2.26
C ALA A 879 18.39 35.41 -2.11
N GLY A 880 18.85 34.48 -1.26
CA GLY A 880 20.27 34.21 -1.01
C GLY A 880 20.96 35.23 -0.09
N SER A 881 20.21 36.13 0.55
CA SER A 881 20.73 37.11 1.53
C SER A 881 20.49 36.62 2.96
N VAL A 882 21.12 37.25 3.96
CA VAL A 882 20.92 36.91 5.38
C VAL A 882 19.42 36.99 5.74
N HIS A 883 18.90 35.93 6.37
CA HIS A 883 17.53 35.87 6.86
C HIS A 883 17.42 36.58 8.22
N SER A 884 17.33 37.91 8.21
CA SER A 884 17.38 38.75 9.41
C SER A 884 16.28 38.50 10.45
N ASP A 885 15.18 37.85 10.06
CA ASP A 885 14.07 37.52 10.97
C ASP A 885 14.20 36.11 11.60
N PHE A 886 15.16 35.30 11.15
CA PHE A 886 15.36 33.95 11.66
C PHE A 886 16.04 33.99 13.03
N ASN A 887 15.36 33.49 14.06
CA ASN A 887 15.89 33.38 15.42
C ASN A 887 15.55 32.00 15.98
N GLY A 888 16.54 31.28 16.49
CA GLY A 888 16.36 29.90 16.92
C GLY A 888 17.69 29.21 17.19
N LEU A 889 17.83 27.95 16.77
CA LEU A 889 19.00 27.12 17.02
C LEU A 889 19.63 26.66 15.72
N ILE A 890 20.95 26.43 15.74
CA ILE A 890 21.68 25.70 14.72
C ILE A 890 22.45 24.53 15.33
N PHE A 891 22.27 23.36 14.74
CA PHE A 891 22.99 22.13 15.00
C PHE A 891 24.16 22.06 14.02
N VAL A 892 25.39 21.92 14.55
CA VAL A 892 26.63 21.88 13.78
C VAL A 892 27.34 20.57 14.09
N THR A 893 27.57 19.76 13.05
CA THR A 893 28.38 18.54 13.14
C THR A 893 29.60 18.67 12.24
N VAL A 894 30.79 18.49 12.80
CA VAL A 894 32.06 18.53 12.08
C VAL A 894 32.61 17.12 11.98
N TYR A 895 32.80 16.63 10.77
CA TYR A 895 33.30 15.29 10.47
C TYR A 895 34.78 15.34 10.04
N ASP A 896 35.52 14.30 10.42
CA ASP A 896 36.82 13.97 9.82
C ASP A 896 36.59 13.49 8.37
N LYS A 897 37.67 13.17 7.66
CA LYS A 897 37.62 12.64 6.29
C LYS A 897 36.96 11.25 6.21
N PRO A 898 36.38 10.89 5.04
CA PRO A 898 35.87 9.54 4.79
C PRO A 898 36.93 8.46 5.01
N VAL A 899 36.50 7.30 5.51
CA VAL A 899 37.33 6.11 5.68
C VAL A 899 36.94 5.02 4.68
N ASN A 900 37.93 4.26 4.21
CA ASN A 900 37.71 3.06 3.41
C ASN A 900 37.46 1.88 4.35
N LEU A 901 36.32 1.20 4.20
CA LEU A 901 35.92 0.03 4.97
C LEU A 901 35.83 -1.18 4.05
N LYS A 902 35.90 -2.35 4.68
CA LYS A 902 35.67 -3.64 4.03
C LYS A 902 34.69 -4.45 4.87
N THR A 903 33.78 -5.14 4.21
CA THR A 903 32.92 -6.14 4.85
C THR A 903 33.73 -7.39 5.21
N ARG A 904 33.13 -8.32 5.95
CA ARG A 904 33.82 -9.47 6.53
C ARG A 904 34.01 -10.63 5.53
N GLY A 905 33.13 -10.78 4.54
CA GLY A 905 33.07 -11.96 3.69
C GLY A 905 32.60 -13.18 4.49
N ASN A 906 31.53 -13.02 5.27
CA ASN A 906 30.94 -14.07 6.08
C ASN A 906 30.57 -15.27 5.19
N ASN A 907 30.63 -16.48 5.75
CA ASN A 907 30.38 -17.76 5.05
C ASN A 907 31.17 -17.99 3.74
N GLY A 908 32.33 -17.36 3.57
CA GLY A 908 33.10 -17.49 2.33
C GLY A 908 32.61 -16.58 1.20
N GLY A 909 31.77 -15.60 1.53
CA GLY A 909 31.35 -14.52 0.64
C GLY A 909 32.49 -13.59 0.22
N VAL A 910 32.20 -12.71 -0.74
CA VAL A 910 33.20 -11.79 -1.31
C VAL A 910 33.23 -10.50 -0.50
N GLN A 911 34.39 -10.12 0.02
CA GLN A 911 34.53 -8.84 0.72
C GLN A 911 34.20 -7.66 -0.21
N PHE A 912 33.28 -6.81 0.21
CA PHE A 912 32.90 -5.58 -0.45
C PHE A 912 33.64 -4.39 0.18
N SER A 913 34.16 -3.47 -0.64
CA SER A 913 34.87 -2.28 -0.19
C SER A 913 34.02 -1.04 -0.45
N TYR A 914 33.89 -0.17 0.55
CA TYR A 914 33.07 1.05 0.45
C TYR A 914 33.67 2.19 1.27
N GLN A 915 33.22 3.42 1.01
CA GLN A 915 33.60 4.60 1.78
C GLN A 915 32.47 5.08 2.69
N LEU A 916 32.83 5.54 3.89
CA LEU A 916 31.89 6.11 4.85
C LEU A 916 32.54 7.24 5.65
N GLN A 917 31.83 8.35 5.84
CA GLN A 917 32.26 9.47 6.67
C GLN A 917 31.56 9.43 8.03
N LYS A 918 32.06 8.58 8.95
CA LYS A 918 31.40 8.30 10.24
C LYS A 918 32.03 9.00 11.46
N ASN A 919 33.26 9.51 11.34
CA ASN A 919 34.03 9.99 12.49
C ASN A 919 33.71 11.47 12.77
N ILE A 920 33.12 11.75 13.94
CA ILE A 920 32.64 13.10 14.33
C ILE A 920 33.70 13.79 15.20
N LEU A 921 34.24 14.90 14.73
CA LEU A 921 35.19 15.74 15.47
C LEU A 921 34.51 16.61 16.52
N PHE A 922 33.31 17.08 16.22
CA PHE A 922 32.52 17.93 17.11
C PHE A 922 31.05 17.86 16.72
N LYS A 923 30.16 17.83 17.72
CA LYS A 923 28.70 17.96 17.55
C LYS A 923 28.16 18.89 18.63
N GLY A 924 27.58 20.02 18.22
CA GLY A 924 27.08 21.02 19.15
C GLY A 924 25.97 21.89 18.59
N VAL A 925 25.37 22.68 19.48
CA VAL A 925 24.24 23.57 19.19
C VAL A 925 24.64 25.01 19.50
N SER A 926 24.18 25.98 18.70
CA SER A 926 24.36 27.40 18.96
C SER A 926 23.08 28.18 18.67
N ASP A 927 22.92 29.34 19.31
CA ASP A 927 21.82 30.25 19.00
C ASP A 927 22.03 30.92 17.63
N VAL A 928 20.94 31.03 16.87
CA VAL A 928 20.86 31.88 15.69
C VAL A 928 20.14 33.15 16.08
N THR A 929 20.79 34.30 15.90
CA THR A 929 20.19 35.61 16.14
C THR A 929 20.21 36.42 14.86
N LYS A 930 19.04 36.84 14.38
CA LYS A 930 18.88 37.57 13.11
C LYS A 930 19.56 36.90 11.92
N GLY A 931 19.46 35.57 11.85
CA GLY A 931 20.08 34.76 10.81
C GLY A 931 21.59 34.60 10.93
N GLU A 932 22.26 35.09 11.97
CA GLU A 932 23.70 34.90 12.20
C GLU A 932 23.96 33.93 13.36
N TRP A 933 25.02 33.12 13.25
CA TRP A 933 25.41 32.16 14.29
C TRP A 933 26.93 32.05 14.44
N SER A 934 27.39 31.61 15.61
CA SER A 934 28.81 31.45 15.94
C SER A 934 29.01 30.36 16.98
N ILE A 935 29.86 29.38 16.68
CA ILE A 935 30.17 28.27 17.60
C ILE A 935 31.68 28.08 17.76
N GLU A 936 32.10 27.71 18.96
CA GLU A 936 33.49 27.43 19.29
C GLU A 936 33.63 26.01 19.82
N PHE A 937 34.75 25.36 19.52
CA PHE A 937 35.08 24.04 20.05
C PHE A 937 36.59 23.78 19.95
N TYR A 938 37.06 22.73 20.62
CA TYR A 938 38.42 22.23 20.43
C TYR A 938 38.41 20.92 19.66
N VAL A 939 39.42 20.76 18.81
CA VAL A 939 39.58 19.56 17.98
C VAL A 939 40.19 18.44 18.82
N PRO A 940 39.60 17.24 18.85
CA PRO A 940 40.16 16.12 19.59
C PRO A 940 41.59 15.75 19.17
N LYS A 941 42.38 15.20 20.09
CA LYS A 941 43.72 14.68 19.81
C LYS A 941 43.68 13.48 18.87
N ASP A 942 42.60 12.71 18.95
CA ASP A 942 42.34 11.50 18.18
C ASP A 942 41.71 11.85 16.82
N ILE A 943 42.38 12.67 16.01
CA ILE A 943 42.03 12.80 14.58
C ILE A 943 42.93 11.90 13.74
N ASN A 944 42.51 11.64 12.50
CA ASN A 944 43.45 11.12 11.52
C ASN A 944 44.41 12.23 11.06
N TYR A 945 45.70 12.09 11.38
CA TYR A 945 46.73 13.09 11.12
C TYR A 945 47.05 13.33 9.63
N THR A 946 46.67 12.40 8.74
CA THR A 946 46.82 12.60 7.29
C THR A 946 45.89 13.73 6.83
N VAL A 947 46.42 14.73 6.15
CA VAL A 947 45.61 15.85 5.66
C VAL A 947 44.62 15.37 4.60
N GLY A 948 43.34 15.64 4.81
CA GLY A 948 42.27 15.35 3.85
C GLY A 948 41.05 16.24 4.09
N LYS A 949 40.08 16.22 3.17
CA LYS A 949 38.87 17.05 3.29
C LYS A 949 37.98 16.55 4.44
N GLY A 950 37.57 17.45 5.32
CA GLY A 950 36.51 17.21 6.29
C GLY A 950 35.14 17.65 5.74
N LYS A 951 34.10 17.53 6.56
CA LYS A 951 32.76 18.06 6.27
C LYS A 951 32.17 18.76 7.49
N ILE A 952 31.57 19.92 7.30
CA ILE A 952 30.69 20.57 8.29
C ILE A 952 29.26 20.36 7.79
N SER A 953 28.39 19.86 8.65
CA SER A 953 26.97 19.62 8.40
C SER A 953 26.14 20.53 9.29
N LEU A 954 25.13 21.20 8.73
CA LEU A 954 24.38 22.28 9.37
C LEU A 954 22.87 22.04 9.26
N TYR A 955 22.17 22.14 10.38
CA TYR A 955 20.71 22.23 10.42
C TYR A 955 20.30 23.36 11.35
N ALA A 956 19.46 24.29 10.90
CA ALA A 956 18.94 25.38 11.72
C ALA A 956 17.41 25.30 11.79
N THR A 957 16.82 25.68 12.93
CA THR A 957 15.37 25.75 13.14
C THR A 957 15.01 27.00 13.93
N ASN A 958 13.89 27.65 13.58
CA ASN A 958 13.30 28.74 14.36
C ASN A 958 12.44 28.23 15.53
N LEU A 959 12.41 26.91 15.77
CA LEU A 959 11.61 26.20 16.78
C LEU A 959 10.09 26.33 16.58
N LYS A 960 9.66 26.69 15.36
CA LYS A 960 8.26 26.83 14.97
C LYS A 960 8.02 26.11 13.64
N ASP A 961 8.28 26.80 12.54
CA ASP A 961 7.82 26.43 11.20
C ASP A 961 8.85 26.74 10.10
N GLU A 962 10.04 27.26 10.42
CA GLU A 962 11.11 27.50 9.46
C GLU A 962 12.39 26.77 9.87
N ASP A 963 13.02 26.13 8.89
CA ASP A 963 14.28 25.46 9.04
C ASP A 963 15.21 25.69 7.84
N ALA A 964 16.49 25.40 8.04
CA ALA A 964 17.51 25.52 7.04
C ALA A 964 18.49 24.35 7.12
N ALA A 965 19.04 23.93 5.99
CA ALA A 965 20.12 22.95 5.96
C ALA A 965 21.28 23.43 5.10
N GLY A 966 22.46 22.88 5.34
CA GLY A 966 23.60 23.14 4.50
C GLY A 966 24.84 22.37 4.93
N TYR A 967 25.93 22.59 4.21
CA TYR A 967 27.19 21.95 4.49
C TYR A 967 28.37 22.78 4.00
N SER A 968 29.57 22.39 4.41
CA SER A 968 30.81 22.84 3.79
C SER A 968 31.87 21.75 3.81
N ASP A 969 32.55 21.54 2.68
CA ASP A 969 33.74 20.70 2.52
C ASP A 969 34.99 21.53 2.14
N LYS A 970 34.89 22.86 2.28
CA LYS A 970 35.92 23.84 1.88
C LYS A 970 37.04 23.98 2.91
N PHE A 971 37.41 22.90 3.58
CA PHE A 971 38.48 22.88 4.57
C PHE A 971 39.11 21.48 4.69
N TYR A 972 40.28 21.42 5.30
CA TYR A 972 41.02 20.20 5.54
C TYR A 972 41.09 19.89 7.03
N VAL A 973 41.23 18.60 7.35
CA VAL A 973 41.49 18.07 8.69
C VAL A 973 42.78 17.26 8.64
N GLY A 974 43.71 17.55 9.56
CA GLY A 974 44.92 16.76 9.75
C GLY A 974 46.04 17.53 10.42
N GLY A 975 47.11 16.82 10.77
CA GLY A 975 48.24 17.38 11.49
C GLY A 975 47.94 17.72 12.96
N TYR A 976 48.93 18.32 13.63
CA TYR A 976 48.89 18.65 15.05
C TYR A 976 49.13 20.15 15.25
N SER A 977 48.40 20.80 16.15
CA SER A 977 48.59 22.22 16.44
C SER A 977 49.92 22.47 17.16
N LYS A 978 50.73 23.40 16.66
CA LYS A 978 51.98 23.81 17.35
C LYS A 978 51.71 24.50 18.70
N ASN A 979 50.50 25.03 18.87
CA ASN A 979 50.03 25.69 20.09
C ASN A 979 48.84 24.90 20.69
N GLY A 980 48.84 23.58 20.57
CA GLY A 980 47.79 22.74 21.12
C GLY A 980 47.65 22.89 22.64
N ILE A 981 46.43 22.75 23.14
CA ILE A 981 46.17 22.76 24.58
C ILE A 981 46.86 21.59 25.30
N LYS A 982 46.97 21.72 26.62
CA LYS A 982 47.38 20.63 27.52
C LYS A 982 46.32 20.49 28.60
N ASP A 983 45.81 19.29 28.75
CA ASP A 983 44.87 18.93 29.81
C ASP A 983 45.26 17.61 30.45
N ASP A 984 45.16 17.56 31.78
CA ASP A 984 45.46 16.41 32.63
C ASP A 984 44.26 16.06 33.55
N LYS A 985 43.11 16.74 33.41
CA LYS A 985 41.90 16.45 34.21
C LYS A 985 40.97 15.52 33.43
N PRO A 986 40.42 14.48 34.06
CA PRO A 986 39.42 13.64 33.40
C PRO A 986 38.04 14.33 33.36
N PRO A 987 37.18 13.95 32.39
CA PRO A 987 35.82 14.44 32.31
C PRO A 987 34.99 13.96 33.52
N VAL A 988 34.03 14.78 33.95
CA VAL A 988 33.04 14.40 34.95
C VAL A 988 31.86 13.72 34.27
N VAL A 989 31.51 12.52 34.75
CA VAL A 989 30.40 11.71 34.24
C VAL A 989 29.31 11.64 35.30
N LYS A 990 28.09 12.09 34.99
CA LYS A 990 26.89 11.84 35.80
C LYS A 990 25.94 10.94 35.03
N LEU A 991 25.63 9.78 35.60
CA LEU A 991 24.88 8.71 34.92
C LEU A 991 23.51 8.48 35.57
N TYR A 992 22.49 8.33 34.74
CA TYR A 992 21.09 8.19 35.12
C TYR A 992 20.34 7.25 34.16
N MET A 993 19.09 6.91 34.50
CA MET A 993 18.15 6.23 33.61
C MET A 993 16.97 7.16 33.28
N ASN A 994 16.69 7.33 31.98
CA ASN A 994 15.71 8.24 31.36
C ASN A 994 15.93 9.73 31.60
N ASP A 995 16.03 10.16 32.85
CA ASP A 995 16.15 11.56 33.24
C ASP A 995 17.00 11.75 34.51
N ILE A 996 17.23 13.00 34.87
CA ILE A 996 18.03 13.39 36.03
C ILE A 996 17.39 13.07 37.39
N HIS A 997 16.11 12.65 37.41
CA HIS A 997 15.38 12.32 38.65
C HIS A 997 15.62 10.86 39.08
N PHE A 998 16.21 10.04 38.21
CA PHE A 998 16.62 8.69 38.56
C PHE A 998 17.66 8.70 39.69
N VAL A 999 17.48 7.78 40.64
CA VAL A 999 18.40 7.57 41.75
C VAL A 999 19.00 6.19 41.61
N ASN A 1000 20.30 6.07 41.83
CA ASN A 1000 21.02 4.79 41.81
C ASN A 1000 20.32 3.74 42.71
N GLY A 1001 20.05 2.56 42.15
CA GLY A 1001 19.23 1.49 42.74
C GLY A 1001 17.72 1.64 42.50
N GLY A 1002 17.30 2.60 41.68
CA GLY A 1002 15.91 2.84 41.30
C GLY A 1002 15.33 1.79 40.36
N ILE A 1003 14.03 1.89 40.09
CA ILE A 1003 13.33 0.99 39.18
C ILE A 1003 13.36 1.51 37.74
N THR A 1004 13.20 0.59 36.79
CA THR A 1004 13.02 0.85 35.35
C THR A 1004 12.06 -0.18 34.77
N ASN A 1005 11.62 0.02 33.52
CA ASN A 1005 10.98 -1.00 32.70
C ASN A 1005 12.02 -1.72 31.83
N GLU A 1006 11.58 -2.61 30.95
CA GLU A 1006 12.42 -3.40 30.06
C GLU A 1006 13.04 -2.59 28.92
N ASN A 1007 12.58 -1.35 28.69
CA ASN A 1007 12.98 -0.50 27.58
C ASN A 1007 13.37 0.93 28.02
N PRO A 1008 14.30 1.10 28.98
CA PRO A 1008 14.68 2.42 29.48
C PRO A 1008 15.70 3.10 28.55
N LYS A 1009 16.07 4.34 28.84
CA LYS A 1009 17.13 5.09 28.17
C LYS A 1009 18.30 5.30 29.13
N ILE A 1010 19.53 5.08 28.67
CA ILE A 1010 20.71 5.63 29.33
C ILE A 1010 20.64 7.15 29.18
N TYR A 1011 20.77 7.89 30.28
CA TYR A 1011 20.90 9.34 30.26
C TYR A 1011 22.15 9.75 31.02
N ALA A 1012 23.04 10.51 30.40
CA ALA A 1012 24.26 10.98 31.06
C ALA A 1012 24.52 12.46 30.79
N GLU A 1013 24.97 13.19 31.82
CA GLU A 1013 25.54 14.53 31.69
C GLU A 1013 27.06 14.42 31.81
N LEU A 1014 27.77 14.96 30.82
CA LEU A 1014 29.23 14.97 30.75
C LEU A 1014 29.73 16.41 30.79
N SER A 1015 30.83 16.66 31.50
CA SER A 1015 31.47 17.98 31.52
C SER A 1015 32.99 17.91 31.61
N ASP A 1016 33.69 18.75 30.85
CA ASP A 1016 35.14 18.86 30.77
C ASP A 1016 35.60 20.26 30.33
N ASP A 1017 36.76 20.75 30.79
CA ASP A 1017 37.26 22.12 30.52
C ASP A 1017 37.45 22.40 29.00
N PHE A 1018 37.76 21.38 28.19
CA PHE A 1018 37.99 21.52 26.75
C PHE A 1018 37.06 20.67 25.86
N GLY A 1019 36.25 19.82 26.48
CA GLY A 1019 35.16 19.10 25.83
C GLY A 1019 35.37 17.58 25.81
N ILE A 1020 34.34 16.88 25.34
CA ILE A 1020 34.31 15.42 25.31
C ILE A 1020 34.78 14.90 23.94
N ASN A 1021 35.62 13.87 23.96
CA ASN A 1021 36.06 13.16 22.76
C ASN A 1021 34.99 12.17 22.29
N ILE A 1022 34.53 12.35 21.05
CA ILE A 1022 33.52 11.51 20.39
C ILE A 1022 33.99 11.02 19.00
N THR A 1023 35.30 11.14 18.68
CA THR A 1023 35.78 10.89 17.31
C THR A 1023 35.73 9.44 16.86
N GLY A 1024 35.97 8.50 17.78
CA GLY A 1024 36.09 7.07 17.49
C GLY A 1024 37.22 6.70 16.52
N ASN A 1025 38.23 7.55 16.38
CA ASN A 1025 39.42 7.31 15.55
C ASN A 1025 40.49 6.47 16.26
N SER A 1026 40.55 6.55 17.60
CA SER A 1026 41.56 5.89 18.43
C SER A 1026 40.94 4.73 19.19
N ILE A 1027 41.58 3.57 19.10
CA ILE A 1027 41.16 2.36 19.81
C ILE A 1027 41.14 2.64 21.31
N GLY A 1028 39.98 2.42 21.94
CA GLY A 1028 39.81 2.50 23.39
C GLY A 1028 39.45 3.86 23.96
N HIS A 1029 39.29 4.90 23.12
CA HIS A 1029 38.87 6.24 23.57
C HIS A 1029 37.43 6.60 23.18
N ASP A 1030 36.59 5.58 22.97
CA ASP A 1030 35.18 5.77 22.67
C ASP A 1030 34.36 6.10 23.92
N LEU A 1031 33.27 6.84 23.73
CA LEU A 1031 32.24 7.02 24.74
C LEU A 1031 31.38 5.74 24.75
N VAL A 1032 31.55 4.91 25.78
CA VAL A 1032 30.96 3.56 25.83
C VAL A 1032 30.20 3.32 27.12
N ALA A 1033 29.13 2.54 27.02
CA ALA A 1033 28.47 1.94 28.17
C ALA A 1033 28.56 0.42 28.15
N VAL A 1034 28.81 -0.18 29.30
CA VAL A 1034 28.86 -1.63 29.51
C VAL A 1034 27.71 -2.02 30.42
N LEU A 1035 26.75 -2.76 29.86
CA LEU A 1035 25.62 -3.32 30.60
C LEU A 1035 25.99 -4.71 31.14
N ASP A 1036 25.66 -4.97 32.41
CA ASP A 1036 25.84 -6.25 33.11
C ASP A 1036 27.24 -6.85 33.00
N LYS A 1037 28.27 -5.99 32.97
CA LYS A 1037 29.69 -6.36 32.86
C LYS A 1037 30.02 -7.13 31.57
N ASN A 1038 29.20 -7.00 30.53
CA ASN A 1038 29.46 -7.58 29.22
C ASN A 1038 30.49 -6.75 28.43
N GLU A 1039 31.75 -6.78 28.87
CA GLU A 1039 32.86 -6.03 28.23
C GLU A 1039 33.13 -6.44 26.78
N GLN A 1040 32.64 -7.61 26.35
CA GLN A 1040 32.77 -8.07 24.96
C GLN A 1040 31.82 -7.36 24.00
N ASN A 1041 30.74 -6.76 24.51
CA ASN A 1041 29.72 -6.09 23.71
C ASN A 1041 29.36 -4.70 24.30
N PRO A 1042 30.31 -3.75 24.31
CA PRO A 1042 30.03 -2.40 24.77
C PRO A 1042 29.06 -1.68 23.82
N LEU A 1043 28.22 -0.82 24.39
CA LEU A 1043 27.32 0.08 23.65
C LEU A 1043 28.08 1.34 23.28
N LEU A 1044 28.19 1.65 21.98
CA LEU A 1044 28.89 2.82 21.46
C LEU A 1044 27.96 4.04 21.45
N LEU A 1045 28.30 5.08 22.22
CA LEU A 1045 27.41 6.22 22.46
C LEU A 1045 27.87 7.51 21.77
N ASN A 1046 29.03 7.52 21.09
CA ASN A 1046 29.62 8.73 20.49
C ASN A 1046 28.62 9.56 19.65
N SER A 1047 27.80 8.88 18.84
CA SER A 1047 26.82 9.52 17.94
C SER A 1047 25.55 10.01 18.65
N PHE A 1048 25.40 9.71 19.95
CA PHE A 1048 24.26 10.11 20.80
C PHE A 1048 24.62 11.26 21.76
N PHE A 1049 25.88 11.68 21.79
CA PHE A 1049 26.31 12.86 22.54
C PHE A 1049 25.94 14.15 21.79
N ASN A 1050 25.45 15.15 22.55
CA ASN A 1050 25.29 16.51 22.06
C ASN A 1050 25.88 17.49 23.08
N ALA A 1051 26.75 18.39 22.62
CA ALA A 1051 27.19 19.51 23.46
C ALA A 1051 26.01 20.44 23.77
N LYS A 1052 26.05 21.03 24.96
CA LYS A 1052 25.07 22.01 25.42
C LYS A 1052 25.10 23.24 24.51
N ALA A 1053 23.95 23.90 24.36
CA ALA A 1053 23.84 25.07 23.49
C ALA A 1053 24.84 26.17 23.90
N ASN A 1054 25.64 26.61 22.93
CA ASN A 1054 26.73 27.59 23.07
C ASN A 1054 27.84 27.22 24.05
N ASP A 1055 27.93 25.96 24.48
CA ASP A 1055 28.90 25.51 25.46
C ASP A 1055 29.46 24.13 25.09
N TYR A 1056 30.70 24.10 24.59
CA TYR A 1056 31.39 22.86 24.23
C TYR A 1056 31.89 22.07 25.45
N SER A 1057 31.90 22.67 26.65
CA SER A 1057 32.45 22.09 27.88
C SER A 1057 31.46 21.16 28.59
N GLU A 1058 30.17 21.24 28.25
CA GLU A 1058 29.11 20.39 28.83
C GLU A 1058 28.31 19.72 27.72
N GLY A 1059 27.74 18.55 27.99
CA GLY A 1059 26.84 17.89 27.05
C GLY A 1059 26.08 16.72 27.65
N THR A 1060 25.17 16.17 26.85
CA THR A 1060 24.28 15.08 27.28
C THR A 1060 24.30 13.92 26.30
N VAL A 1061 24.11 12.72 26.83
CA VAL A 1061 23.96 11.47 26.06
C VAL A 1061 22.59 10.89 26.37
N SER A 1062 21.86 10.47 25.34
CA SER A 1062 20.61 9.72 25.48
C SER A 1062 20.60 8.52 24.53
N PHE A 1063 20.62 7.31 25.09
CA PHE A 1063 20.70 6.06 24.32
C PHE A 1063 19.61 5.08 24.74
N PRO A 1064 18.79 4.54 23.82
CA PRO A 1064 17.72 3.62 24.17
C PRO A 1064 18.25 2.20 24.45
N LEU A 1065 17.87 1.62 25.58
CA LEU A 1065 17.99 0.20 25.86
C LEU A 1065 16.67 -0.50 25.54
N LYS A 1066 16.75 -1.79 25.19
CA LYS A 1066 15.58 -2.59 24.81
C LYS A 1066 15.67 -4.00 25.38
N SER A 1067 14.49 -4.58 25.66
CA SER A 1067 14.31 -5.98 26.03
C SER A 1067 15.18 -6.43 27.21
N LEU A 1068 15.36 -5.57 28.21
CA LEU A 1068 16.06 -5.94 29.44
C LEU A 1068 15.24 -6.97 30.22
N ALA A 1069 15.90 -8.01 30.71
CA ALA A 1069 15.25 -9.03 31.53
C ALA A 1069 14.77 -8.43 32.86
N PRO A 1070 13.63 -8.85 33.44
CA PRO A 1070 13.26 -8.46 34.79
C PRO A 1070 14.32 -8.91 35.80
N GLY A 1071 14.83 -7.98 36.62
CA GLY A 1071 15.97 -8.28 37.49
C GLY A 1071 16.83 -7.06 37.85
N LYS A 1072 17.92 -7.32 38.58
CA LYS A 1072 18.94 -6.31 38.88
C LYS A 1072 19.92 -6.22 37.71
N HIS A 1073 20.22 -5.00 37.31
CA HIS A 1073 21.17 -4.69 36.26
C HIS A 1073 22.22 -3.68 36.72
N TYR A 1074 23.36 -3.71 36.02
CA TYR A 1074 24.52 -2.86 36.30
C TYR A 1074 24.92 -2.12 35.02
N LEU A 1075 25.13 -0.81 35.12
CA LEU A 1075 25.59 0.01 34.00
C LEU A 1075 26.85 0.78 34.38
N HIS A 1076 27.91 0.56 33.62
CA HIS A 1076 29.15 1.32 33.69
C HIS A 1076 29.28 2.20 32.44
N LEU A 1077 29.53 3.50 32.59
CA LEU A 1077 29.79 4.40 31.47
C LEU A 1077 31.19 4.99 31.58
N SER A 1078 31.95 4.93 30.49
CA SER A 1078 33.27 5.55 30.35
C SER A 1078 33.26 6.63 29.26
N ALA A 1079 33.84 7.79 29.56
CA ALA A 1079 33.98 8.93 28.67
C ALA A 1079 35.42 9.45 28.68
N TRP A 1080 35.82 10.10 27.60
CA TRP A 1080 37.16 10.65 27.43
C TRP A 1080 37.09 12.14 27.12
N ASP A 1081 38.01 12.93 27.66
CA ASP A 1081 38.19 14.31 27.20
C ASP A 1081 38.93 14.33 25.84
N ILE A 1082 39.04 15.51 25.23
CA ILE A 1082 39.74 15.68 23.95
C ILE A 1082 41.27 15.47 24.00
N SER A 1083 41.87 15.36 25.19
CA SER A 1083 43.31 15.14 25.42
C SER A 1083 43.64 13.67 25.77
N ASN A 1084 42.62 12.82 25.87
CA ASN A 1084 42.61 11.40 26.21
C ASN A 1084 42.75 11.07 27.71
N ASN A 1085 42.19 11.90 28.59
CA ASN A 1085 41.97 11.57 30.01
C ASN A 1085 40.59 10.91 30.18
N GLN A 1086 40.52 9.82 30.98
CA GLN A 1086 39.30 9.01 31.15
C GLN A 1086 38.53 9.38 32.42
N GLY A 1087 37.22 9.55 32.28
CA GLY A 1087 36.26 9.62 33.39
C GLY A 1087 35.20 8.52 33.28
N SER A 1088 34.59 8.13 34.40
CA SER A 1088 33.56 7.08 34.40
C SER A 1088 32.56 7.24 35.54
N ALA A 1089 31.42 6.56 35.41
CA ALA A 1089 30.39 6.45 36.44
C ALA A 1089 29.68 5.09 36.37
N ASP A 1090 29.17 4.65 37.52
CA ASP A 1090 28.45 3.39 37.68
C ASP A 1090 27.07 3.63 38.30
N ILE A 1091 26.06 2.92 37.81
CA ILE A 1091 24.74 2.81 38.46
C ILE A 1091 24.25 1.36 38.46
N GLU A 1092 23.41 1.06 39.45
CA GLU A 1092 22.60 -0.16 39.54
C GLU A 1092 21.12 0.21 39.37
N PHE A 1093 20.33 -0.68 38.79
CA PHE A 1093 18.89 -0.47 38.65
C PHE A 1093 18.12 -1.80 38.64
N GLN A 1094 16.84 -1.73 38.95
CA GLN A 1094 15.94 -2.88 38.95
C GLN A 1094 14.95 -2.75 37.79
N VAL A 1095 15.00 -3.69 36.84
CA VAL A 1095 14.00 -3.83 35.78
C VAL A 1095 12.79 -4.56 36.34
N LEU A 1096 11.60 -3.98 36.16
CA LEU A 1096 10.31 -4.56 36.48
C LEU A 1096 9.59 -4.94 35.20
N SER A 1097 8.80 -6.02 35.25
CA SER A 1097 7.95 -6.41 34.12
C SER A 1097 6.88 -5.34 33.87
N SER A 1098 6.64 -5.05 32.60
CA SER A 1098 5.61 -4.16 32.10
C SER A 1098 4.19 -4.75 32.18
N ASP A 1099 4.06 -6.05 32.47
CA ASP A 1099 2.76 -6.72 32.71
C ASP A 1099 2.16 -6.41 34.09
N ASP A 1100 3.01 -6.03 35.04
CA ASP A 1100 2.61 -5.74 36.41
C ASP A 1100 2.59 -4.22 36.62
N VAL A 1101 1.51 -3.69 37.17
CA VAL A 1101 1.48 -2.28 37.59
C VAL A 1101 2.26 -2.12 38.88
N PHE A 1102 3.21 -1.20 38.92
CA PHE A 1102 3.95 -0.88 40.13
C PHE A 1102 3.76 0.57 40.54
N ILE A 1103 3.41 0.75 41.82
CA ILE A 1103 3.45 2.02 42.54
C ILE A 1103 4.24 1.78 43.82
N GLU A 1104 5.52 2.16 43.83
CA GLU A 1104 6.42 1.96 44.96
C GLU A 1104 6.98 3.28 45.49
N LYS A 1105 7.63 3.19 46.67
CA LYS A 1105 8.24 4.32 47.38
C LYS A 1105 7.32 5.54 47.45
N VAL A 1106 6.05 5.30 47.79
CA VAL A 1106 5.07 6.36 47.99
C VAL A 1106 5.38 7.08 49.30
N PHE A 1107 5.75 8.35 49.23
CA PHE A 1107 5.91 9.21 50.39
C PHE A 1107 5.59 10.67 50.04
N ASN A 1108 5.59 11.52 51.06
CA ASN A 1108 5.45 12.96 50.87
C ASN A 1108 6.57 13.68 51.61
N TYR A 1109 7.05 14.79 51.06
CA TYR A 1109 8.12 15.59 51.67
C TYR A 1109 7.88 17.10 51.47
N PRO A 1110 8.09 17.94 52.51
CA PRO A 1110 8.37 17.56 53.90
C PRO A 1110 7.19 16.81 54.56
N ASN A 1111 7.49 15.93 55.52
CA ASN A 1111 6.49 15.25 56.36
C ASN A 1111 7.07 15.04 57.76
N PRO A 1112 6.59 15.73 58.81
CA PRO A 1112 5.45 16.65 58.81
C PRO A 1112 5.68 17.93 57.99
N PHE A 1113 4.60 18.60 57.57
CA PHE A 1113 4.67 19.91 56.90
C PHE A 1113 3.74 20.96 57.52
N ASN A 1114 4.05 22.24 57.30
CA ASN A 1114 3.29 23.39 57.80
C ASN A 1114 2.52 24.15 56.70
N THR A 1115 3.13 24.33 55.53
CA THR A 1115 2.62 25.17 54.43
C THR A 1115 2.29 24.34 53.20
N ARG A 1116 3.19 23.45 52.80
CA ARG A 1116 3.03 22.56 51.64
C ARG A 1116 3.84 21.29 51.78
N THR A 1117 3.41 20.26 51.06
CA THR A 1117 4.15 19.02 50.83
C THR A 1117 4.07 18.65 49.37
N ARG A 1118 5.04 17.88 48.87
CA ARG A 1118 4.95 17.20 47.58
C ARG A 1118 4.76 15.71 47.79
N PHE A 1119 3.95 15.10 46.94
CA PHE A 1119 3.81 13.65 46.87
C PHE A 1119 4.81 13.09 45.88
N GLN A 1120 5.49 12.02 46.27
CA GLN A 1120 6.50 11.35 45.47
C GLN A 1120 6.24 9.85 45.43
N PHE A 1121 6.43 9.24 44.27
CA PHE A 1121 6.34 7.79 44.09
C PHE A 1121 7.07 7.36 42.82
N GLU A 1122 7.38 6.06 42.74
CA GLU A 1122 7.98 5.43 41.58
C GLU A 1122 6.95 4.56 40.85
N THR A 1123 7.01 4.53 39.52
CA THR A 1123 6.19 3.68 38.66
C THR A 1123 6.97 3.22 37.43
N ASN A 1124 6.67 2.02 36.93
CA ASN A 1124 7.28 1.44 35.73
C ASN A 1124 6.64 1.93 34.40
N TYR A 1125 5.52 2.65 34.45
CA TYR A 1125 4.87 3.23 33.26
C TYR A 1125 5.30 4.68 33.02
N ILE A 1126 5.94 4.91 31.88
CA ILE A 1126 6.45 6.20 31.41
C ILE A 1126 6.00 6.43 29.96
N ASN A 1127 6.06 7.66 29.48
CA ASN A 1127 5.70 8.05 28.10
C ASN A 1127 4.26 7.71 27.68
N LEU A 1128 3.39 7.33 28.63
CA LEU A 1128 1.95 7.17 28.45
C LEU A 1128 1.21 8.20 29.31
N PRO A 1129 0.08 8.77 28.85
CA PRO A 1129 -0.75 9.62 29.70
C PRO A 1129 -1.34 8.82 30.87
N LEU A 1130 -1.01 9.22 32.10
CA LEU A 1130 -1.52 8.64 33.34
C LEU A 1130 -2.44 9.63 34.05
N ASP A 1131 -3.64 9.19 34.39
CA ASP A 1131 -4.55 9.89 35.29
C ASP A 1131 -4.21 9.49 36.74
N ILE A 1132 -3.54 10.39 37.45
CA ILE A 1132 -3.09 10.21 38.82
C ILE A 1132 -4.15 10.75 39.77
N THR A 1133 -4.57 9.93 40.74
CA THR A 1133 -5.49 10.34 41.81
C THR A 1133 -4.85 10.17 43.18
N ILE A 1134 -4.67 11.26 43.94
CA ILE A 1134 -4.24 11.22 45.33
C ILE A 1134 -5.43 11.48 46.24
N GLN A 1135 -5.80 10.48 47.02
CA GLN A 1135 -6.94 10.58 47.95
C GLN A 1135 -6.43 10.69 49.38
N ILE A 1136 -6.75 11.80 50.05
CA ILE A 1136 -6.33 12.10 51.42
C ILE A 1136 -7.52 11.95 52.37
N GLN A 1137 -7.32 11.27 53.48
CA GLN A 1137 -8.35 10.90 54.45
C GLN A 1137 -7.90 11.20 55.88
N SER A 1138 -8.86 11.57 56.73
CA SER A 1138 -8.67 11.55 58.18
C SER A 1138 -8.51 10.11 58.70
N ILE A 1139 -8.07 9.97 59.96
CA ILE A 1139 -7.89 8.67 60.63
C ILE A 1139 -9.21 7.88 60.75
N SER A 1140 -10.37 8.57 60.71
CA SER A 1140 -11.69 7.92 60.70
C SER A 1140 -12.17 7.48 59.31
N GLY A 1141 -11.32 7.61 58.28
CA GLY A 1141 -11.62 7.21 56.89
C GLY A 1141 -12.40 8.25 56.07
N LYS A 1142 -12.75 9.41 56.66
CA LYS A 1142 -13.39 10.51 55.90
C LYS A 1142 -12.37 11.14 54.95
N VAL A 1143 -12.67 11.13 53.64
CA VAL A 1143 -11.91 11.85 52.60
C VAL A 1143 -11.98 13.35 52.85
N VAL A 1144 -10.82 13.99 52.89
CA VAL A 1144 -10.67 15.43 53.12
C VAL A 1144 -10.14 16.17 51.90
N LYS A 1145 -9.47 15.48 50.97
CA LYS A 1145 -9.00 16.04 49.70
C LYS A 1145 -8.87 14.95 48.64
N THR A 1146 -9.21 15.28 47.41
CA THR A 1146 -8.84 14.48 46.23
C THR A 1146 -8.07 15.36 45.25
N ILE A 1147 -6.87 14.92 44.85
CA ILE A 1147 -6.06 15.57 43.82
C ILE A 1147 -6.14 14.69 42.58
N GLN A 1148 -6.45 15.29 41.44
CA GLN A 1148 -6.46 14.61 40.15
C GLN A 1148 -5.54 15.36 39.20
N GLN A 1149 -4.59 14.66 38.60
CA GLN A 1149 -3.66 15.24 37.65
C GLN A 1149 -3.37 14.24 36.55
N ARG A 1150 -3.45 14.70 35.30
CA ARG A 1150 -3.03 13.91 34.14
C ARG A 1150 -1.59 14.28 33.81
N ILE A 1151 -0.68 13.32 33.86
CA ILE A 1151 0.75 13.51 33.61
C ILE A 1151 1.19 12.46 32.60
N THR A 1152 2.12 12.79 31.72
CA THR A 1152 2.88 11.82 30.92
C THR A 1152 4.30 11.80 31.47
N PRO A 1153 4.65 10.86 32.37
CA PRO A 1153 5.94 10.86 33.03
C PRO A 1153 7.07 10.61 32.03
N GLY A 1154 8.11 11.45 32.04
CA GLY A 1154 9.33 11.21 31.26
C GLY A 1154 10.30 10.24 31.93
N GLY A 1155 10.13 10.00 33.22
CA GLY A 1155 10.98 9.13 34.04
C GLY A 1155 10.18 8.31 35.05
N PHE A 1156 10.85 7.36 35.69
CA PHE A 1156 10.21 6.38 36.60
C PHE A 1156 9.82 6.94 37.97
N ARG A 1157 10.15 8.21 38.25
CA ARG A 1157 9.86 8.89 39.51
C ARG A 1157 9.02 10.13 39.24
N ILE A 1158 7.94 10.28 40.00
CA ILE A 1158 7.07 11.45 39.98
C ILE A 1158 7.27 12.19 41.31
N ASP A 1159 7.55 13.49 41.27
CA ASP A 1159 7.81 14.30 42.46
C ASP A 1159 7.28 15.75 42.39
N ASP A 1160 6.49 16.06 41.37
CA ASP A 1160 5.99 17.40 41.04
C ASP A 1160 4.55 17.67 41.51
N ILE A 1161 3.91 16.71 42.19
CA ILE A 1161 2.53 16.85 42.69
C ILE A 1161 2.53 17.53 44.06
N GLU A 1162 2.23 18.83 44.09
CA GLU A 1162 2.22 19.66 45.30
C GLU A 1162 0.83 19.78 45.95
N TRP A 1163 0.79 19.86 47.28
CA TRP A 1163 -0.42 20.14 48.05
C TRP A 1163 -0.15 21.13 49.18
N ASP A 1164 -1.07 22.08 49.35
CA ASP A 1164 -1.00 23.20 50.31
C ASP A 1164 -1.66 22.91 51.68
N GLY A 1165 -2.13 21.68 51.89
CA GLY A 1165 -2.80 21.27 53.13
C GLY A 1165 -4.20 21.84 53.30
N ARG A 1166 -4.89 22.20 52.21
CA ARG A 1166 -6.32 22.59 52.22
C ARG A 1166 -7.23 21.47 51.75
N ASP A 1167 -8.48 21.50 52.19
CA ASP A 1167 -9.54 20.58 51.72
C ASP A 1167 -10.08 20.98 50.33
N ASP A 1168 -11.08 20.25 49.82
CA ASP A 1168 -11.73 20.56 48.53
C ASP A 1168 -12.53 21.87 48.51
N LEU A 1169 -12.82 22.46 49.67
CA LEU A 1169 -13.50 23.75 49.82
C LEU A 1169 -12.52 24.90 50.08
N GLY A 1170 -11.21 24.64 50.04
CA GLY A 1170 -10.15 25.63 50.29
C GLY A 1170 -9.91 25.95 51.78
N ASN A 1171 -10.54 25.21 52.70
CA ASN A 1171 -10.33 25.40 54.14
C ASN A 1171 -9.03 24.76 54.60
N LEU A 1172 -8.40 25.38 55.61
CA LEU A 1172 -7.22 24.84 56.26
C LEU A 1172 -7.60 23.60 57.08
N LEU A 1173 -6.91 22.48 56.82
CA LEU A 1173 -7.04 21.29 57.66
C LEU A 1173 -6.36 21.47 59.02
N ALA A 1174 -6.90 20.82 60.05
CA ALA A 1174 -6.36 20.86 61.40
C ALA A 1174 -5.02 20.10 61.50
N ASN A 1175 -4.16 20.50 62.45
CA ASN A 1175 -2.95 19.77 62.79
C ASN A 1175 -3.29 18.33 63.19
N GLY A 1176 -2.53 17.36 62.69
CA GLY A 1176 -2.80 15.96 62.97
C GLY A 1176 -2.28 15.00 61.92
N VAL A 1177 -2.59 13.73 62.13
CA VAL A 1177 -2.23 12.64 61.23
C VAL A 1177 -3.37 12.40 60.24
N TYR A 1178 -3.02 12.31 58.96
CA TYR A 1178 -3.91 11.90 57.87
C TYR A 1178 -3.29 10.71 57.15
N LEU A 1179 -4.13 9.98 56.42
CA LEU A 1179 -3.72 8.88 55.54
C LEU A 1179 -3.95 9.29 54.10
N TYR A 1180 -3.08 8.89 53.19
CA TYR A 1180 -3.33 9.09 51.76
C TYR A 1180 -2.92 7.86 50.96
N ARG A 1181 -3.44 7.74 49.74
CA ARG A 1181 -3.01 6.75 48.75
C ARG A 1181 -2.99 7.37 47.38
N VAL A 1182 -2.14 6.83 46.51
CA VAL A 1182 -2.02 7.21 45.11
C VAL A 1182 -2.74 6.15 44.26
N GLY A 1183 -3.48 6.57 43.25
CA GLY A 1183 -4.07 5.72 42.23
C GLY A 1183 -3.60 6.14 40.84
N LEU A 1184 -3.33 5.16 39.99
CA LEU A 1184 -2.98 5.36 38.59
C LEU A 1184 -4.05 4.74 37.70
N TYR A 1185 -4.46 5.46 36.66
CA TYR A 1185 -5.35 4.99 35.61
C TYR A 1185 -4.84 5.40 34.22
N SER A 1186 -4.94 4.51 33.23
CA SER A 1186 -4.68 4.83 31.82
C SER A 1186 -5.47 3.90 30.90
N SER A 1187 -5.88 4.37 29.72
CA SER A 1187 -6.57 3.55 28.70
C SER A 1187 -6.07 3.90 27.29
N THR A 1188 -5.38 2.97 26.63
CA THR A 1188 -4.98 3.01 25.20
C THR A 1188 -5.35 1.69 24.49
N LYS A 1189 -5.17 1.59 23.15
CA LYS A 1189 -5.46 0.39 22.32
C LYS A 1189 -4.81 -0.89 22.87
N GLU A 1190 -3.68 -0.74 23.56
CA GLU A 1190 -2.84 -1.85 24.04
C GLU A 1190 -2.92 -2.07 25.55
N ILE A 1191 -3.32 -1.06 26.34
CA ILE A 1191 -3.17 -1.12 27.80
C ILE A 1191 -4.36 -0.45 28.53
N ILE A 1192 -5.04 -1.21 29.40
CA ILE A 1192 -5.95 -0.69 30.42
C ILE A 1192 -5.30 -0.87 31.79
N LEU A 1193 -4.92 0.23 32.43
CA LEU A 1193 -4.25 0.24 33.73
C LEU A 1193 -5.16 0.80 34.81
N SER A 1194 -5.22 0.12 35.95
CA SER A 1194 -5.85 0.64 37.17
C SER A 1194 -5.18 0.03 38.40
N GLN A 1195 -4.41 0.83 39.15
CA GLN A 1195 -3.81 0.39 40.42
C GLN A 1195 -3.89 1.47 41.49
N LYS A 1196 -3.85 1.04 42.76
CA LYS A 1196 -3.77 1.93 43.93
C LYS A 1196 -2.65 1.46 44.85
N SER A 1197 -1.90 2.42 45.40
CA SER A 1197 -0.89 2.16 46.42
C SER A 1197 -1.52 1.72 47.75
N THR A 1198 -0.68 1.22 48.65
CA THR A 1198 -1.00 1.13 50.07
C THR A 1198 -1.17 2.54 50.68
N TYR A 1199 -1.89 2.63 51.79
CA TYR A 1199 -2.04 3.89 52.51
C TYR A 1199 -0.73 4.31 53.18
N GLN A 1200 -0.38 5.58 53.02
CA GLN A 1200 0.77 6.21 53.64
C GLN A 1200 0.33 7.26 54.65
N LYS A 1201 1.18 7.48 55.66
CA LYS A 1201 0.93 8.44 56.73
C LYS A 1201 1.47 9.81 56.34
N LEU A 1202 0.65 10.84 56.49
CA LEU A 1202 1.07 12.24 56.38
C LEU A 1202 0.71 13.01 57.66
N VAL A 1203 1.50 14.01 58.02
CA VAL A 1203 1.33 14.78 59.25
C VAL A 1203 1.34 16.27 58.94
N ILE A 1204 0.29 16.96 59.37
CA ILE A 1204 0.18 18.42 59.30
C ILE A 1204 0.59 18.99 60.66
N LEU A 1205 1.62 19.85 60.68
CA LEU A 1205 2.09 20.60 61.83
C LEU A 1205 2.19 22.09 61.46
N ARG A 1206 1.14 22.85 61.75
CA ARG A 1206 1.10 24.31 61.60
C ARG A 1206 1.43 25.04 62.88
#